data_AF-A0A1V5IGK4-F1
#
_entry.id   AF-A0A1V5IGK4-F1
#
_cell.length_a   1.000
_cell.length_b   1.000
_cell.length_c   1.000
_cell.angle_alpha   90.00
_cell.angle_beta   90.00
_cell.angle_gamma   90.00
#
_symmetry.space_group_name_H-M   'P 1'
#
loop_
_entity.id
_entity.type
_entity.pdbx_description
1 polymer ?
#
loop_
_entity_poly.entity_id
_entity_poly.type
_entity_poly.pdbx_seq_one_letter_code
_entity_poly.pdbx_strand_id
1 'polypeptide(L)'
;MDDSLHQAIALLIAPGQVVEVRALTDQWIHSGYFDDREELARQVAALDTDQGVQGIYVTLNEVNPALLSRRANRIKMRLGKKDATTSDADILRRRWFPIDIDPVRPSGVSSTDEEHQAALARAAEIAAFLCEEQGWPSPVMADSGNGAHLLYGIDLPNDEESRDLVKKCLDTLDMMFSNSAVIVDTANFNAARIWKIYGTTSRKGDNTRDRPHRKSLVLSGDHQLNEVDTSSLRTLAGLFPCAPPEIKGYKKAIDLREWLTCHGLHTAHEKPYQGGMLFVLDACPFSGDHQDGAFAIQFPNGAIHAGCHHASCGGGRQRWQELRAKYEAGRAEQREQHERSWRRERAAAREEQEGRVVPPASSSLPAEHRAEAREVLLHGNPLALMLAAFAQEHVGDEILARCMILSMASQAVKNSDGLHVSVTGDSGKGKTHAFRKMLRQVPNRLKVKGTVSNKALYYMKDLAPRSVLMSDDTELSDSIQEILKSATSNFNEPITHTTVTKDLSCRVCRIPERCVWWIAKKEGTGDDQVMNRMLTCWIDESPEQDARVLAAKQRKEQQDPDTITDETPELRTCRAIWEVLHEQMLWVIIPFSARIRFHAIRNRRNPDMFYDLIKSHTALFFMQRAQKTAEDGTLCVYATEADFSAANEIFTLLNGTAGGQESKLTKKEADLLAVIQQAGRSEFTIQDLQRLTGSSYSSIYRTIKGYDSRGKNYTGLLEKCPALSYTDRTVTMNEEDGISVRRRTEAYAWDPELYRYWASGGACWLDRDPKTGGDGLDSLQPLQQDSCSFPADAENDRDGFSSSSFSNDAHRKENSILKNDDLQQSLESTSGQEPGPDPDYSVHDPGSAATATQNEAIIAQSGNQKTQHGLFPSGRCTQPAATVQATPSPAGNGDLFRTIRVADYKPLEIPEPGTPCYVCGKKGSWFVEKLTAERRARPRGQQDARRICQSCHAAAVKAEQSAKQPLPGTVDVSRCTRLTANVGKCSICGLEKAVWADPSDVGVHLCEHCYGREVRERRGMGI
;
A
#
# COMPACT_ATOMS: atom_id res chain seq x y z
N MET A 1 9.52 9.46 -54.58
CA MET A 1 10.63 9.52 -53.60
C MET A 1 10.77 8.11 -53.08
N ASP A 2 10.71 7.85 -51.77
CA ASP A 2 10.40 6.51 -51.26
C ASP A 2 8.93 6.47 -50.85
N ASP A 3 8.07 6.12 -51.80
CA ASP A 3 6.62 6.33 -51.68
C ASP A 3 6.01 5.48 -50.53
N SER A 4 6.71 4.41 -50.13
CA SER A 4 6.34 3.56 -48.98
C SER A 4 6.32 4.30 -47.64
N LEU A 5 7.21 5.29 -47.45
CA LEU A 5 7.26 6.12 -46.24
C LEU A 5 6.09 7.12 -46.20
N HIS A 6 5.80 7.79 -47.32
CA HIS A 6 4.68 8.74 -47.40
C HIS A 6 3.32 8.01 -47.23
N GLN A 7 3.15 6.83 -47.83
CA GLN A 7 1.96 6.01 -47.64
C GLN A 7 1.77 5.58 -46.17
N ALA A 8 2.85 5.16 -45.49
CA ALA A 8 2.80 4.82 -44.07
C ALA A 8 2.45 6.02 -43.17
N ILE A 9 3.01 7.20 -43.45
CA ILE A 9 2.69 8.45 -42.73
C ILE A 9 1.22 8.83 -42.94
N ALA A 10 0.72 8.74 -44.18
CA ALA A 10 -0.66 9.04 -44.51
C ALA A 10 -1.69 8.07 -43.89
N LEU A 11 -1.27 6.83 -43.60
CA LEU A 11 -2.07 5.78 -42.94
C LEU A 11 -2.06 5.89 -41.41
N LEU A 12 -0.93 6.24 -40.79
CA LEU A 12 -0.77 6.21 -39.32
C LEU A 12 -1.15 7.52 -38.61
N ILE A 13 -1.04 8.66 -39.29
CA ILE A 13 -1.07 9.99 -38.67
C ILE A 13 -2.11 10.84 -39.39
N ALA A 14 -3.18 11.28 -38.72
CA ALA A 14 -4.24 12.09 -39.34
C ALA A 14 -3.73 13.48 -39.82
N PRO A 15 -4.40 14.14 -40.79
CA PRO A 15 -3.97 15.47 -41.25
C PRO A 15 -3.99 16.49 -40.10
N GLY A 16 -2.86 17.16 -39.85
CA GLY A 16 -2.71 18.11 -38.75
C GLY A 16 -2.62 17.48 -37.34
N GLN A 17 -2.54 16.15 -37.22
CA GLN A 17 -2.27 15.49 -35.95
C GLN A 17 -0.81 15.73 -35.52
N VAL A 18 -0.61 16.34 -34.36
CA VAL A 18 0.73 16.47 -33.76
C VAL A 18 1.23 15.10 -33.31
N VAL A 19 2.45 14.74 -33.73
CA VAL A 19 3.16 13.52 -33.29
C VAL A 19 4.61 13.81 -32.92
N GLU A 20 5.19 13.00 -32.03
CA GLU A 20 6.64 12.97 -31.81
C GLU A 20 7.29 11.91 -32.69
N VAL A 21 8.25 12.31 -33.52
CA VAL A 21 9.23 11.40 -34.13
C VAL A 21 10.41 11.27 -33.15
N ARG A 22 10.83 10.02 -32.88
CA ARG A 22 11.98 9.72 -32.01
C ARG A 22 12.90 8.70 -32.67
N ALA A 23 14.17 9.03 -32.82
CA ALA A 23 15.19 8.11 -33.36
C ALA A 23 16.19 7.70 -32.28
N LEU A 24 16.63 6.44 -32.34
CA LEU A 24 17.53 5.82 -31.38
C LEU A 24 18.90 5.52 -32.01
N THR A 25 19.96 5.82 -31.27
CA THR A 25 21.37 5.51 -31.59
C THR A 25 22.03 4.88 -30.37
N ASP A 26 23.21 4.27 -30.51
CA ASP A 26 23.97 3.63 -29.42
C ASP A 26 24.18 4.51 -28.17
N GLN A 27 24.23 5.83 -28.34
CA GLN A 27 24.62 6.77 -27.29
C GLN A 27 23.57 7.87 -27.02
N TRP A 28 22.71 8.17 -27.99
CA TRP A 28 21.87 9.37 -28.00
C TRP A 28 20.48 9.08 -28.55
N ILE A 29 19.49 9.79 -28.00
CA ILE A 29 18.13 9.87 -28.55
C ILE A 29 18.03 11.17 -29.35
N HIS A 30 17.28 11.14 -30.44
CA HIS A 30 16.93 12.31 -31.26
C HIS A 30 15.40 12.41 -31.30
N SER A 31 14.84 13.62 -31.30
CA SER A 31 13.38 13.79 -31.25
C SER A 31 12.93 15.08 -31.92
N GLY A 32 11.79 15.06 -32.61
CA GLY A 32 11.12 16.22 -33.18
C GLY A 32 9.60 16.09 -33.05
N TYR A 33 8.88 17.22 -33.12
CA TYR A 33 7.41 17.22 -33.13
C TYR A 33 6.91 17.77 -34.45
N PHE A 34 5.91 17.15 -35.05
CA PHE A 34 5.42 17.50 -36.39
C PHE A 34 3.89 17.52 -36.44
N ASP A 35 3.34 18.51 -37.14
CA ASP A 35 1.97 18.57 -37.65
C ASP A 35 1.93 18.50 -39.20
N ASP A 36 3.03 18.85 -39.87
CA ASP A 36 3.24 18.66 -41.30
C ASP A 36 3.77 17.24 -41.62
N ARG A 37 2.97 16.46 -42.35
CA ARG A 37 3.28 15.10 -42.80
C ARG A 37 4.44 15.03 -43.80
N GLU A 38 4.57 16.01 -44.69
CA GLU A 38 5.59 16.01 -45.75
C GLU A 38 6.95 16.43 -45.19
N GLU A 39 6.98 17.41 -44.29
CA GLU A 39 8.21 17.81 -43.60
C GLU A 39 8.68 16.72 -42.60
N LEU A 40 7.75 15.98 -41.99
CA LEU A 40 8.02 14.74 -41.24
C LEU A 40 8.69 13.71 -42.16
N ALA A 41 8.06 13.37 -43.29
CA ALA A 41 8.58 12.40 -44.27
C ALA A 41 9.99 12.78 -44.73
N ARG A 42 10.20 14.05 -45.08
CA ARG A 42 11.49 14.59 -45.56
C ARG A 42 12.59 14.46 -44.51
N GLN A 43 12.33 14.79 -43.24
CA GLN A 43 13.32 14.67 -42.17
C GLN A 43 13.57 13.21 -41.77
N VAL A 44 12.54 12.35 -41.77
CA VAL A 44 12.69 10.92 -41.48
C VAL A 44 13.48 10.21 -42.58
N ALA A 45 13.20 10.49 -43.85
CA ALA A 45 13.94 9.92 -44.98
C ALA A 45 15.42 10.33 -44.96
N ALA A 46 15.73 11.60 -44.64
CA ALA A 46 17.10 12.03 -44.45
C ALA A 46 17.78 11.32 -43.26
N LEU A 47 17.08 11.18 -42.14
CA LEU A 47 17.62 10.57 -40.92
C LEU A 47 17.86 9.06 -41.04
N ASP A 48 17.07 8.33 -41.85
CA ASP A 48 17.33 6.90 -42.10
C ASP A 48 18.53 6.64 -43.03
N THR A 49 19.17 7.68 -43.58
CA THR A 49 20.46 7.53 -44.26
C THR A 49 21.65 7.43 -43.30
N ASP A 50 21.49 7.87 -42.04
CA ASP A 50 22.53 7.77 -41.01
C ASP A 50 22.60 6.34 -40.45
N GLN A 51 23.71 5.64 -40.70
CA GLN A 51 23.91 4.27 -40.20
C GLN A 51 24.09 4.18 -38.69
N GLY A 52 24.32 5.31 -37.98
CA GLY A 52 24.27 5.38 -36.52
C GLY A 52 22.86 5.29 -35.94
N VAL A 53 21.81 5.39 -36.77
CA VAL A 53 20.41 5.29 -36.34
C VAL A 53 19.94 3.83 -36.39
N GLN A 54 19.82 3.23 -35.21
CA GLN A 54 19.31 1.86 -35.01
C GLN A 54 17.85 1.72 -35.48
N GLY A 55 17.05 2.76 -35.25
CA GLY A 55 15.67 2.83 -35.70
C GLY A 55 15.01 4.17 -35.41
N ILE A 56 14.06 4.52 -36.28
CA ILE A 56 13.19 5.70 -36.15
C ILE A 56 11.78 5.22 -35.76
N TYR A 57 11.15 5.97 -34.87
CA TYR A 57 9.86 5.66 -34.27
C TYR A 57 8.96 6.91 -34.24
N VAL A 58 7.65 6.72 -34.10
CA VAL A 58 6.64 7.78 -33.97
C VAL A 58 5.64 7.45 -32.86
N THR A 59 5.05 8.45 -32.21
CA THR A 59 3.89 8.25 -31.31
C THR A 59 2.63 7.97 -32.11
N LEU A 60 1.98 6.82 -31.87
CA LEU A 60 0.72 6.44 -32.54
C LEU A 60 -0.49 7.27 -32.08
N ASN A 61 -0.59 7.50 -30.78
CA ASN A 61 -1.79 8.07 -30.14
C ASN A 61 -1.82 9.60 -30.23
N GLU A 62 -2.98 10.19 -29.93
CA GLU A 62 -3.25 11.61 -30.11
C GLU A 62 -2.48 12.45 -29.08
N VAL A 63 -1.38 13.07 -29.49
CA VAL A 63 -0.54 13.92 -28.63
C VAL A 63 -1.20 15.29 -28.46
N ASN A 64 -1.14 15.86 -27.24
CA ASN A 64 -1.59 17.23 -27.00
C ASN A 64 -0.85 18.22 -27.94
N PRO A 65 -1.55 18.98 -28.81
CA PRO A 65 -0.90 19.84 -29.80
C PRO A 65 0.06 20.89 -29.24
N ALA A 66 -0.10 21.30 -27.98
CA ALA A 66 0.84 22.21 -27.31
C ALA A 66 2.29 21.67 -27.29
N LEU A 67 2.50 20.35 -27.40
CA LEU A 67 3.83 19.74 -27.46
C LEU A 67 4.61 20.10 -28.74
N LEU A 68 3.94 20.49 -29.83
CA LEU A 68 4.59 20.95 -31.05
C LEU A 68 5.63 22.04 -30.74
N SER A 69 5.29 22.97 -29.84
CA SER A 69 6.17 24.06 -29.37
C SER A 69 7.54 23.59 -28.85
N ARG A 70 7.66 22.35 -28.34
CA ARG A 70 8.93 21.80 -27.85
C ARG A 70 9.99 21.79 -28.96
N ARG A 71 9.63 21.30 -30.16
CA ARG A 71 10.54 21.08 -31.32
C ARG A 71 9.76 21.09 -32.65
N ALA A 72 9.04 22.18 -32.92
CA ALA A 72 8.11 22.29 -34.05
C ALA A 72 8.78 22.06 -35.41
N ASN A 73 8.23 21.11 -36.17
CA ASN A 73 8.66 20.62 -37.48
C ASN A 73 10.19 20.46 -37.62
N ARG A 74 10.86 19.97 -36.56
CA ARG A 74 12.32 19.74 -36.58
C ARG A 74 12.80 18.69 -35.60
N ILE A 75 13.67 17.78 -36.05
CA ILE A 75 14.36 16.83 -35.18
C ILE A 75 15.55 17.52 -34.49
N LYS A 76 15.53 17.57 -33.15
CA LYS A 76 16.71 17.90 -32.34
C LYS A 76 17.58 16.65 -32.18
N MET A 77 18.77 16.70 -32.76
CA MET A 77 19.82 15.69 -32.55
C MET A 77 20.39 15.80 -31.13
N ARG A 78 20.81 14.66 -30.57
CA ARG A 78 21.47 14.50 -29.25
C ARG A 78 20.75 15.23 -28.11
N LEU A 79 19.58 14.74 -27.72
CA LEU A 79 18.83 15.23 -26.56
C LEU A 79 19.65 15.13 -25.27
N GLY A 80 19.63 16.19 -24.47
CA GLY A 80 20.21 16.20 -23.12
C GLY A 80 19.18 15.84 -22.05
N LYS A 81 19.63 15.56 -20.82
CA LYS A 81 18.77 15.18 -19.68
C LYS A 81 17.70 16.22 -19.27
N LYS A 82 17.68 17.41 -19.89
CA LYS A 82 16.67 18.47 -19.69
C LYS A 82 15.64 18.55 -20.83
N ASP A 83 15.86 17.85 -21.95
CA ASP A 83 14.94 17.88 -23.08
C ASP A 83 13.77 16.91 -22.85
N ALA A 84 12.58 17.43 -22.61
CA ALA A 84 11.38 16.61 -22.46
C ALA A 84 10.99 15.92 -23.79
N THR A 85 10.53 14.67 -23.69
CA THR A 85 9.86 13.90 -24.75
C THR A 85 8.43 13.58 -24.31
N THR A 86 7.62 13.00 -25.17
CA THR A 86 6.22 12.66 -24.89
C THR A 86 6.16 11.57 -23.81
N SER A 87 5.34 11.81 -22.79
CA SER A 87 5.01 10.93 -21.67
C SER A 87 3.55 10.48 -21.76
N ASP A 88 3.15 9.47 -20.99
CA ASP A 88 1.76 8.97 -21.03
C ASP A 88 0.72 10.04 -20.68
N ALA A 89 1.07 11.07 -19.90
CA ALA A 89 0.20 12.19 -19.55
C ALA A 89 0.12 13.29 -20.64
N ASP A 90 0.99 13.25 -21.65
CA ASP A 90 0.94 14.17 -22.79
C ASP A 90 -0.03 13.69 -23.91
N ILE A 91 -0.64 12.52 -23.74
CA ILE A 91 -1.58 11.90 -24.70
C ILE A 91 -3.03 12.25 -24.32
N LEU A 92 -3.79 12.75 -25.29
CA LEU A 92 -5.21 13.09 -25.12
C LEU A 92 -6.11 11.85 -25.21
N ARG A 93 -5.88 11.00 -26.23
CA ARG A 93 -6.78 9.90 -26.57
C ARG A 93 -6.03 8.74 -27.24
N ARG A 94 -6.48 7.52 -26.97
CA ARG A 94 -5.94 6.29 -27.56
C ARG A 94 -6.68 6.01 -28.85
N ARG A 95 -5.92 6.02 -29.95
CA ARG A 95 -6.38 5.83 -31.34
C ARG A 95 -6.06 4.43 -31.88
N TRP A 96 -5.09 3.76 -31.26
CA TRP A 96 -4.54 2.49 -31.73
C TRP A 96 -4.44 1.48 -30.60
N PHE A 97 -4.78 0.23 -30.92
CA PHE A 97 -4.42 -0.97 -30.16
C PHE A 97 -3.26 -1.67 -30.88
N PRO A 98 -2.00 -1.44 -30.44
CA PRO A 98 -0.82 -1.98 -31.11
C PRO A 98 -0.40 -3.34 -30.54
N ILE A 99 -0.16 -4.31 -31.43
CA ILE A 99 0.35 -5.64 -31.11
C ILE A 99 1.72 -5.79 -31.80
N ASP A 100 2.79 -5.91 -31.00
CA ASP A 100 4.16 -6.18 -31.48
C ASP A 100 4.45 -7.67 -31.29
N ILE A 101 5.00 -8.30 -32.33
CA ILE A 101 5.16 -9.76 -32.46
C ILE A 101 6.61 -10.01 -32.89
N ASP A 102 7.51 -10.13 -31.93
CA ASP A 102 8.97 -10.18 -32.15
C ASP A 102 9.46 -11.65 -31.97
N PRO A 103 10.27 -12.21 -32.89
CA PRO A 103 10.76 -13.57 -32.76
C PRO A 103 11.81 -13.73 -31.67
N VAL A 104 11.88 -14.93 -31.09
CA VAL A 104 12.81 -15.29 -30.02
C VAL A 104 14.22 -15.44 -30.57
N ARG A 105 15.00 -14.36 -30.49
CA ARG A 105 16.38 -14.25 -30.97
C ARG A 105 17.32 -13.66 -29.90
N PRO A 106 18.64 -13.76 -30.05
CA PRO A 106 19.59 -13.14 -29.13
C PRO A 106 19.38 -11.62 -29.02
N SER A 107 19.59 -11.05 -27.83
CA SER A 107 19.45 -9.60 -27.63
C SER A 107 20.54 -8.83 -28.39
N GLY A 108 20.16 -7.74 -29.05
CA GLY A 108 21.08 -6.86 -29.77
C GLY A 108 21.35 -7.21 -31.24
N VAL A 109 20.69 -8.22 -31.82
CA VAL A 109 20.81 -8.57 -33.26
C VAL A 109 19.46 -8.58 -33.98
N SER A 110 19.50 -8.47 -35.31
CA SER A 110 18.35 -8.72 -36.19
C SER A 110 17.98 -10.21 -36.26
N SER A 111 16.78 -10.51 -36.74
CA SER A 111 16.29 -11.87 -37.00
C SER A 111 16.87 -12.49 -38.28
N THR A 112 16.98 -13.82 -38.32
CA THR A 112 17.15 -14.58 -39.58
C THR A 112 15.86 -14.52 -40.41
N ASP A 113 15.90 -15.00 -41.66
CA ASP A 113 14.72 -15.02 -42.52
C ASP A 113 13.65 -16.01 -41.99
N GLU A 114 14.06 -17.11 -41.34
CA GLU A 114 13.15 -18.07 -40.70
C GLU A 114 12.52 -17.51 -39.42
N GLU A 115 13.31 -16.86 -38.57
CA GLU A 115 12.82 -16.16 -37.37
C GLU A 115 11.82 -15.06 -37.77
N HIS A 116 12.13 -14.29 -38.82
CA HIS A 116 11.28 -13.22 -39.34
C HIS A 116 9.97 -13.76 -39.92
N GLN A 117 10.04 -14.80 -40.76
CA GLN A 117 8.86 -15.43 -41.35
C GLN A 117 7.95 -16.10 -40.30
N ALA A 118 8.51 -16.64 -39.23
CA ALA A 118 7.73 -17.20 -38.11
C ALA A 118 6.88 -16.12 -37.41
N ALA A 119 7.42 -14.91 -37.21
CA ALA A 119 6.68 -13.80 -36.65
C ALA A 119 5.56 -13.30 -37.59
N LEU A 120 5.82 -13.22 -38.90
CA LEU A 120 4.81 -12.88 -39.91
C LEU A 120 3.67 -13.91 -39.97
N ALA A 121 3.99 -15.21 -39.91
CA ALA A 121 2.99 -16.27 -39.83
C ALA A 121 2.14 -16.16 -38.56
N ARG A 122 2.78 -15.93 -37.40
CA ARG A 122 2.08 -15.76 -36.11
C ARG A 122 1.15 -14.54 -36.09
N ALA A 123 1.52 -13.46 -36.78
CA ALA A 123 0.67 -12.30 -36.96
C ALA A 123 -0.55 -12.58 -37.86
N ALA A 124 -0.38 -13.38 -38.92
CA ALA A 124 -1.52 -13.83 -39.73
C ALA A 124 -2.48 -14.71 -38.92
N GLU A 125 -1.99 -15.62 -38.07
CA GLU A 125 -2.81 -16.43 -37.15
C GLU A 125 -3.60 -15.55 -36.16
N ILE A 126 -2.95 -14.55 -35.53
CA ILE A 126 -3.62 -13.62 -34.61
C ILE A 126 -4.69 -12.80 -35.34
N ALA A 127 -4.39 -12.30 -36.54
CA ALA A 127 -5.34 -11.52 -37.33
C ALA A 127 -6.56 -12.35 -37.76
N ALA A 128 -6.35 -13.61 -38.18
CA ALA A 128 -7.42 -14.55 -38.51
C ALA A 128 -8.30 -14.85 -37.30
N PHE A 129 -7.73 -15.18 -36.14
CA PHE A 129 -8.50 -15.40 -34.91
C PHE A 129 -9.34 -14.18 -34.51
N LEU A 130 -8.76 -12.98 -34.53
CA LEU A 130 -9.50 -11.76 -34.17
C LEU A 130 -10.61 -11.45 -35.19
N CYS A 131 -10.38 -11.69 -36.48
CA CYS A 131 -11.38 -11.47 -37.52
C CYS A 131 -12.52 -12.52 -37.48
N GLU A 132 -12.19 -13.80 -37.47
CA GLU A 132 -13.12 -14.92 -37.70
C GLU A 132 -13.84 -15.35 -36.41
N GLU A 133 -13.13 -15.51 -35.29
CA GLU A 133 -13.71 -15.95 -34.02
C GLU A 133 -14.17 -14.79 -33.12
N GLN A 134 -13.57 -13.60 -33.23
CA GLN A 134 -13.94 -12.43 -32.41
C GLN A 134 -14.69 -11.33 -33.18
N GLY A 135 -14.81 -11.42 -34.51
CA GLY A 135 -15.57 -10.47 -35.34
C GLY A 135 -14.93 -9.10 -35.51
N TRP A 136 -13.61 -8.96 -35.36
CA TRP A 136 -12.89 -7.70 -35.51
C TRP A 136 -12.69 -7.35 -37.01
N PRO A 137 -12.64 -6.06 -37.39
CA PRO A 137 -12.21 -5.65 -38.73
C PRO A 137 -10.74 -6.00 -39.00
N SER A 138 -10.35 -6.07 -40.27
CA SER A 138 -8.96 -6.31 -40.68
C SER A 138 -7.98 -5.27 -40.10
N PRO A 139 -6.85 -5.66 -39.50
CA PRO A 139 -5.82 -4.72 -39.03
C PRO A 139 -5.01 -4.11 -40.17
N VAL A 140 -4.27 -3.05 -39.86
CA VAL A 140 -3.04 -2.75 -40.61
C VAL A 140 -1.97 -3.76 -40.17
N MET A 141 -1.57 -4.65 -41.08
CA MET A 141 -0.48 -5.61 -40.88
C MET A 141 0.81 -5.05 -41.49
N ALA A 142 1.90 -5.10 -40.74
CA ALA A 142 3.18 -4.55 -41.17
C ALA A 142 4.38 -5.38 -40.70
N ASP A 143 5.47 -5.29 -41.46
CA ASP A 143 6.79 -5.77 -41.10
C ASP A 143 7.56 -4.68 -40.34
N SER A 144 8.08 -4.99 -39.14
CA SER A 144 8.94 -4.08 -38.37
C SER A 144 10.41 -4.07 -38.85
N GLY A 145 10.72 -4.83 -39.90
CA GLY A 145 12.04 -5.18 -40.41
C GLY A 145 12.74 -6.26 -39.56
N ASN A 146 12.01 -6.91 -38.65
CA ASN A 146 12.57 -7.80 -37.64
C ASN A 146 11.54 -8.78 -37.04
N GLY A 147 10.31 -8.30 -36.86
CA GLY A 147 9.13 -9.06 -36.46
C GLY A 147 7.91 -8.50 -37.18
N ALA A 148 6.71 -8.82 -36.67
CA ALA A 148 5.46 -8.40 -37.26
C ALA A 148 4.69 -7.44 -36.33
N HIS A 149 3.94 -6.52 -36.92
CA HIS A 149 3.07 -5.58 -36.23
C HIS A 149 1.64 -5.77 -36.72
N LEU A 150 0.68 -5.75 -35.79
CA LEU A 150 -0.74 -5.53 -36.09
C LEU A 150 -1.20 -4.26 -35.40
N LEU A 151 -1.89 -3.40 -36.13
CA LEU A 151 -2.49 -2.17 -35.61
C LEU A 151 -4.00 -2.17 -35.88
N TYR A 152 -4.78 -2.11 -34.81
CA TYR A 152 -6.23 -1.95 -34.87
C TYR A 152 -6.63 -0.53 -34.42
N GLY A 153 -7.55 0.10 -35.15
CA GLY A 153 -8.14 1.38 -34.74
C GLY A 153 -9.05 1.21 -33.53
N ILE A 154 -8.97 2.13 -32.56
CA ILE A 154 -9.82 2.17 -31.36
C ILE A 154 -10.14 3.62 -30.99
N ASP A 155 -11.23 3.81 -30.25
CA ASP A 155 -11.51 5.09 -29.59
C ASP A 155 -11.63 4.89 -28.07
N LEU A 156 -10.55 5.14 -27.32
CA LEU A 156 -10.54 5.05 -25.86
C LEU A 156 -9.94 6.30 -25.20
N PRO A 157 -10.48 6.75 -24.05
CA PRO A 157 -9.88 7.81 -23.25
C PRO A 157 -8.51 7.38 -22.70
N ASN A 158 -7.70 8.36 -22.30
CA ASN A 158 -6.42 8.10 -21.66
C ASN A 158 -6.55 8.01 -20.12
N ASP A 159 -7.26 6.99 -19.65
CA ASP A 159 -7.48 6.71 -18.23
C ASP A 159 -6.94 5.33 -17.80
N GLU A 160 -7.05 5.04 -16.49
CA GLU A 160 -6.56 3.77 -15.92
C GLU A 160 -7.39 2.56 -16.34
N GLU A 161 -8.71 2.70 -16.57
CA GLU A 161 -9.54 1.61 -17.06
C GLU A 161 -9.10 1.19 -18.46
N SER A 162 -8.93 2.16 -19.37
CA SER A 162 -8.48 1.93 -20.75
C SER A 162 -7.05 1.41 -20.81
N ARG A 163 -6.17 1.89 -19.92
CA ARG A 163 -4.81 1.35 -19.74
C ARG A 163 -4.84 -0.13 -19.33
N ASP A 164 -5.66 -0.51 -18.36
CA ASP A 164 -5.76 -1.90 -17.91
C ASP A 164 -6.57 -2.80 -18.87
N LEU A 165 -7.51 -2.25 -19.64
CA LEU A 165 -8.22 -2.97 -20.70
C LEU A 165 -7.25 -3.36 -21.81
N VAL A 166 -6.53 -2.38 -22.38
CA VAL A 166 -5.48 -2.61 -23.39
C VAL A 166 -4.44 -3.61 -22.90
N LYS A 167 -3.99 -3.47 -21.63
CA LYS A 167 -3.04 -4.44 -21.05
C LYS A 167 -3.61 -5.86 -21.02
N LYS A 168 -4.85 -6.06 -20.57
CA LYS A 168 -5.48 -7.39 -20.51
C LYS A 168 -5.66 -8.02 -21.89
N CYS A 169 -5.97 -7.21 -22.92
CA CYS A 169 -6.02 -7.69 -24.30
C CYS A 169 -4.65 -8.22 -24.77
N LEU A 170 -3.56 -7.49 -24.50
CA LEU A 170 -2.21 -7.95 -24.82
C LEU A 170 -1.80 -9.18 -23.99
N ASP A 171 -2.07 -9.19 -22.67
CA ASP A 171 -1.84 -10.33 -21.78
C ASP A 171 -2.58 -11.60 -22.28
N THR A 172 -3.79 -11.46 -22.83
CA THR A 172 -4.54 -12.57 -23.46
C THR A 172 -3.86 -13.07 -24.73
N LEU A 173 -3.43 -12.16 -25.62
CA LEU A 173 -2.81 -12.52 -26.90
C LEU A 173 -1.45 -13.20 -26.73
N ASP A 174 -0.61 -12.71 -25.81
CA ASP A 174 0.62 -13.41 -25.40
C ASP A 174 0.32 -14.82 -24.88
N MET A 175 -0.73 -14.95 -24.07
CA MET A 175 -1.10 -16.24 -23.50
C MET A 175 -1.51 -17.27 -24.56
N MET A 176 -2.26 -16.83 -25.57
CA MET A 176 -2.73 -17.68 -26.68
C MET A 176 -1.64 -17.98 -27.72
N PHE A 177 -0.86 -16.98 -28.12
CA PHE A 177 -0.08 -17.05 -29.36
C PHE A 177 1.45 -17.09 -29.18
N SER A 178 2.01 -16.56 -28.08
CA SER A 178 3.45 -16.65 -27.83
C SER A 178 3.89 -18.10 -27.60
N ASN A 179 5.12 -18.44 -27.99
CA ASN A 179 5.71 -19.76 -27.87
C ASN A 179 7.25 -19.67 -27.78
N SER A 180 7.96 -20.77 -28.02
CA SER A 180 9.44 -20.80 -27.97
C SER A 180 10.13 -20.11 -29.16
N ALA A 181 9.40 -19.72 -30.21
CA ALA A 181 9.93 -19.09 -31.42
C ALA A 181 9.43 -17.64 -31.62
N VAL A 182 8.26 -17.27 -31.10
CA VAL A 182 7.67 -15.92 -31.26
C VAL A 182 7.00 -15.46 -29.96
N ILE A 183 7.12 -14.16 -29.63
CA ILE A 183 6.49 -13.55 -28.44
C ILE A 183 5.69 -12.31 -28.84
N VAL A 184 4.50 -12.14 -28.26
CA VAL A 184 3.72 -10.90 -28.30
C VAL A 184 4.15 -9.98 -27.15
N ASP A 185 4.64 -8.77 -27.42
CA ASP A 185 5.12 -7.86 -26.37
C ASP A 185 3.96 -7.19 -25.60
N THR A 186 3.68 -7.75 -24.42
CA THR A 186 2.68 -7.25 -23.46
C THR A 186 3.02 -5.88 -22.86
N ALA A 187 4.22 -5.34 -23.04
CA ALA A 187 4.60 -4.03 -22.50
C ALA A 187 3.98 -2.84 -23.25
N ASN A 188 3.37 -3.05 -24.43
CA ASN A 188 2.89 -1.98 -25.32
C ASN A 188 1.58 -1.26 -24.88
N PHE A 189 1.11 -1.48 -23.65
CA PHE A 189 -0.15 -0.90 -23.14
C PHE A 189 -0.09 0.60 -22.77
N ASN A 190 1.11 1.19 -22.65
CA ASN A 190 1.28 2.58 -22.24
C ASN A 190 0.86 3.56 -23.37
N ALA A 191 0.29 4.71 -23.03
CA ALA A 191 -0.36 5.60 -24.00
C ALA A 191 0.63 6.25 -24.98
N ALA A 192 1.79 6.68 -24.48
CA ALA A 192 2.88 7.29 -25.26
C ALA A 192 3.89 6.25 -25.80
N ARG A 193 3.43 5.03 -26.11
CA ARG A 193 4.25 4.01 -26.77
C ARG A 193 4.70 4.54 -28.14
N ILE A 194 6.02 4.62 -28.31
CA ILE A 194 6.64 4.89 -29.62
C ILE A 194 6.62 3.62 -30.45
N TRP A 195 6.41 3.76 -31.75
CA TRP A 195 6.18 2.66 -32.68
C TRP A 195 7.02 2.82 -33.94
N LYS A 196 7.42 1.72 -34.60
CA LYS A 196 8.25 1.79 -35.81
C LYS A 196 7.54 2.61 -36.89
N ILE A 197 8.19 3.62 -37.45
CA ILE A 197 7.68 4.30 -38.64
C ILE A 197 8.06 3.49 -39.89
N TYR A 198 7.06 2.91 -40.54
CA TYR A 198 7.25 2.08 -41.72
C TYR A 198 7.82 2.91 -42.88
N GLY A 199 8.58 2.26 -43.76
CA GLY A 199 9.47 2.92 -44.72
C GLY A 199 10.90 3.12 -44.19
N THR A 200 11.18 2.92 -42.89
CA THR A 200 12.55 3.05 -42.34
C THR A 200 13.23 1.71 -42.03
N THR A 201 14.55 1.70 -42.07
CA THR A 201 15.41 0.52 -41.85
C THR A 201 15.49 0.16 -40.37
N SER A 202 15.53 -1.13 -40.03
CA SER A 202 15.73 -1.63 -38.66
C SER A 202 17.12 -2.23 -38.52
N ARG A 203 17.99 -1.53 -37.79
CA ARG A 203 19.42 -1.85 -37.61
C ARG A 203 19.69 -2.30 -36.18
N LYS A 204 19.42 -3.58 -35.88
CA LYS A 204 19.77 -4.22 -34.60
C LYS A 204 21.10 -4.99 -34.77
N GLY A 205 22.19 -4.50 -34.18
CA GLY A 205 23.52 -5.11 -34.29
C GLY A 205 24.15 -4.95 -35.68
N ASP A 206 25.18 -5.74 -36.00
CA ASP A 206 25.85 -5.70 -37.31
C ASP A 206 24.97 -6.28 -38.43
N ASN A 207 25.02 -5.69 -39.62
CA ASN A 207 24.34 -6.20 -40.80
C ASN A 207 25.09 -7.42 -41.36
N THR A 208 24.48 -8.61 -41.32
CA THR A 208 25.11 -9.86 -41.78
C THR A 208 24.21 -10.62 -42.75
N ARG A 209 24.78 -11.57 -43.50
CA ARG A 209 23.99 -12.43 -44.41
C ARG A 209 22.99 -13.33 -43.66
N ASP A 210 23.31 -13.73 -42.44
CA ASP A 210 22.45 -14.54 -41.56
C ASP A 210 21.34 -13.68 -40.92
N ARG A 211 21.69 -12.45 -40.51
CA ARG A 211 20.84 -11.51 -39.79
C ARG A 211 20.94 -10.13 -40.45
N PRO A 212 20.20 -9.90 -41.55
CA PRO A 212 20.28 -8.65 -42.29
C PRO A 212 19.52 -7.51 -41.58
N HIS A 213 19.90 -6.27 -41.92
CA HIS A 213 19.06 -5.10 -41.64
C HIS A 213 17.97 -5.01 -42.71
N ARG A 214 16.71 -5.20 -42.34
CA ARG A 214 15.56 -5.10 -43.26
C ARG A 214 14.86 -3.74 -43.11
N LYS A 215 14.16 -3.35 -44.18
CA LYS A 215 13.30 -2.17 -44.21
C LYS A 215 11.93 -2.55 -43.65
N SER A 216 11.40 -1.75 -42.73
CA SER A 216 10.03 -1.93 -42.24
C SER A 216 9.01 -1.46 -43.28
N LEU A 217 7.89 -2.17 -43.45
CA LEU A 217 6.95 -1.99 -44.56
C LEU A 217 5.51 -2.30 -44.11
N VAL A 218 4.52 -1.56 -44.63
CA VAL A 218 3.12 -1.99 -44.53
C VAL A 218 2.90 -3.14 -45.52
N LEU A 219 2.26 -4.21 -45.05
CA LEU A 219 1.97 -5.42 -45.85
C LEU A 219 0.52 -5.45 -46.32
N SER A 220 -0.42 -5.03 -45.46
CA SER A 220 -1.82 -4.84 -45.79
C SER A 220 -2.49 -3.85 -44.82
N GLY A 221 -3.61 -3.27 -45.25
CA GLY A 221 -4.35 -2.23 -44.54
C GLY A 221 -4.87 -1.17 -45.52
N ASP A 222 -6.03 -0.59 -45.21
CA ASP A 222 -6.65 0.47 -46.00
C ASP A 222 -6.75 1.76 -45.16
N HIS A 223 -6.90 2.91 -45.82
CA HIS A 223 -7.08 4.21 -45.16
C HIS A 223 -8.47 4.35 -44.52
N GLN A 224 -9.45 3.51 -44.89
CA GLN A 224 -10.74 3.40 -44.20
C GLN A 224 -10.68 2.35 -43.08
N LEU A 225 -10.10 2.76 -41.96
CA LEU A 225 -9.97 1.91 -40.77
C LEU A 225 -11.29 1.88 -39.99
N ASN A 226 -11.92 0.71 -39.92
CA ASN A 226 -13.04 0.48 -39.01
C ASN A 226 -12.50 0.33 -37.58
N GLU A 227 -13.11 1.03 -36.62
CA GLU A 227 -12.72 0.96 -35.21
C GLU A 227 -13.20 -0.33 -34.54
N VAL A 228 -12.43 -0.85 -33.59
CA VAL A 228 -12.80 -1.99 -32.74
C VAL A 228 -13.58 -1.49 -31.53
N ASP A 229 -14.85 -1.92 -31.42
CA ASP A 229 -15.71 -1.59 -30.29
C ASP A 229 -15.08 -1.95 -28.93
N THR A 230 -15.32 -1.11 -27.92
CA THR A 230 -14.89 -1.38 -26.53
C THR A 230 -15.51 -2.67 -25.95
N SER A 231 -16.66 -3.12 -26.47
CA SER A 231 -17.25 -4.41 -26.13
C SER A 231 -16.35 -5.56 -26.58
N SER A 232 -15.87 -5.55 -27.81
CA SER A 232 -14.96 -6.56 -28.39
C SER A 232 -13.62 -6.62 -27.67
N LEU A 233 -13.07 -5.47 -27.25
CA LEU A 233 -11.90 -5.41 -26.35
C LEU A 233 -12.19 -6.07 -24.99
N ARG A 234 -13.35 -5.77 -24.38
CA ARG A 234 -13.75 -6.36 -23.09
C ARG A 234 -14.02 -7.88 -23.20
N THR A 235 -14.49 -8.37 -24.36
CA THR A 235 -14.62 -9.81 -24.65
C THR A 235 -13.24 -10.49 -24.70
N LEU A 236 -12.30 -9.94 -25.47
CA LEU A 236 -10.92 -10.47 -25.57
C LEU A 236 -10.23 -10.48 -24.20
N ALA A 237 -10.34 -9.39 -23.42
CA ALA A 237 -9.84 -9.28 -22.06
C ALA A 237 -10.53 -10.22 -21.05
N GLY A 238 -11.65 -10.86 -21.43
CA GLY A 238 -12.42 -11.80 -20.62
C GLY A 238 -12.14 -13.28 -20.87
N LEU A 239 -11.39 -13.63 -21.92
CA LEU A 239 -11.15 -15.04 -22.31
C LEU A 239 -10.35 -15.84 -21.26
N PHE A 240 -9.49 -15.17 -20.47
CA PHE A 240 -8.72 -15.80 -19.39
C PHE A 240 -9.13 -15.23 -18.02
N PRO A 241 -9.38 -16.08 -17.01
CA PRO A 241 -9.81 -15.66 -15.69
C PRO A 241 -8.66 -15.04 -14.89
N CYS A 242 -8.95 -13.95 -14.17
CA CYS A 242 -8.04 -13.45 -13.14
C CYS A 242 -8.05 -14.36 -11.90
N ALA A 243 -6.93 -14.37 -11.16
CA ALA A 243 -6.76 -15.17 -9.96
C ALA A 243 -7.86 -14.89 -8.92
N PRO A 244 -8.57 -15.92 -8.39
CA PRO A 244 -9.56 -15.70 -7.34
C PRO A 244 -8.86 -15.21 -6.05
N PRO A 245 -9.54 -14.39 -5.22
CA PRO A 245 -8.96 -13.92 -3.97
C PRO A 245 -8.64 -15.08 -3.02
N GLU A 246 -7.59 -14.95 -2.20
CA GLU A 246 -7.19 -16.00 -1.25
C GLU A 246 -8.35 -16.43 -0.33
N ILE A 247 -8.64 -17.73 -0.33
CA ILE A 247 -9.57 -18.37 0.61
C ILE A 247 -8.72 -19.08 1.67
N LYS A 248 -8.73 -18.58 2.90
CA LYS A 248 -8.02 -19.22 4.02
C LYS A 248 -8.73 -20.52 4.43
N GLY A 249 -8.30 -21.64 3.86
CA GLY A 249 -8.74 -22.98 4.23
C GLY A 249 -7.81 -24.06 3.69
N TYR A 250 -7.13 -24.77 4.58
CA TYR A 250 -6.14 -25.78 4.20
C TYR A 250 -6.85 -27.03 3.64
N LYS A 251 -6.73 -27.26 2.33
CA LYS A 251 -7.05 -28.54 1.66
C LYS A 251 -5.80 -29.03 0.95
N LYS A 252 -5.66 -30.34 0.74
CA LYS A 252 -4.62 -30.87 -0.14
C LYS A 252 -4.76 -30.21 -1.52
N ALA A 253 -3.80 -29.37 -1.88
CA ALA A 253 -3.70 -28.86 -3.24
C ALA A 253 -3.44 -30.04 -4.17
N ILE A 254 -4.07 -30.00 -5.35
CA ILE A 254 -3.77 -30.92 -6.44
C ILE A 254 -2.61 -30.32 -7.21
N ASP A 255 -1.56 -31.09 -7.47
CA ASP A 255 -0.59 -30.69 -8.48
C ASP A 255 -1.24 -30.88 -9.86
N LEU A 256 -1.48 -29.78 -10.59
CA LEU A 256 -2.18 -29.83 -11.87
C LEU A 256 -1.34 -30.51 -12.97
N ARG A 257 -0.01 -30.41 -12.90
CA ARG A 257 0.91 -31.07 -13.86
C ARG A 257 0.83 -32.58 -13.70
N GLU A 258 0.93 -33.06 -12.46
CA GLU A 258 0.81 -34.49 -12.16
C GLU A 258 -0.58 -34.99 -12.56
N TRP A 259 -1.64 -34.24 -12.22
CA TRP A 259 -3.01 -34.62 -12.58
C TRP A 259 -3.26 -34.69 -14.10
N LEU A 260 -2.79 -33.72 -14.89
CA LEU A 260 -2.92 -33.76 -16.35
C LEU A 260 -2.16 -34.96 -16.94
N THR A 261 -0.92 -35.17 -16.49
CA THR A 261 -0.05 -36.27 -16.95
C THR A 261 -0.67 -37.64 -16.66
N CYS A 262 -1.18 -37.86 -15.44
CA CYS A 262 -1.78 -39.14 -15.03
C CYS A 262 -3.07 -39.50 -15.78
N HIS A 263 -3.77 -38.53 -16.37
CA HIS A 263 -5.00 -38.75 -17.14
C HIS A 263 -4.80 -38.68 -18.67
N GLY A 264 -3.54 -38.64 -19.15
CA GLY A 264 -3.21 -38.63 -20.58
C GLY A 264 -3.52 -37.31 -21.29
N LEU A 265 -3.61 -36.20 -20.56
CA LEU A 265 -3.80 -34.87 -21.12
C LEU A 265 -2.43 -34.23 -21.37
N HIS A 266 -1.95 -34.37 -22.60
CA HIS A 266 -0.67 -33.81 -23.03
C HIS A 266 -0.71 -32.28 -23.13
N THR A 267 0.42 -31.65 -22.81
CA THR A 267 0.57 -30.19 -22.71
C THR A 267 1.57 -29.67 -23.75
N ALA A 268 1.08 -28.94 -24.74
CA ALA A 268 1.88 -28.37 -25.83
C ALA A 268 3.00 -27.47 -25.31
N HIS A 269 2.69 -26.63 -24.32
CA HIS A 269 3.65 -25.80 -23.60
C HIS A 269 3.03 -25.24 -22.31
N GLU A 270 3.88 -24.61 -21.48
CA GLU A 270 3.53 -24.07 -20.17
C GLU A 270 4.09 -22.65 -20.00
N LYS A 271 3.34 -21.79 -19.31
CA LYS A 271 3.72 -20.38 -19.06
C LYS A 271 3.41 -19.98 -17.61
N PRO A 272 4.22 -19.15 -16.95
CA PRO A 272 3.81 -18.49 -15.71
C PRO A 272 2.61 -17.56 -15.97
N TYR A 273 1.55 -17.65 -15.15
CA TYR A 273 0.34 -16.81 -15.30
C TYR A 273 -0.17 -16.31 -13.95
N GLN A 274 -0.21 -14.98 -13.77
CA GLN A 274 -0.64 -14.30 -12.53
C GLN A 274 -0.03 -14.90 -11.23
N GLY A 275 1.26 -15.26 -11.28
CA GLY A 275 2.00 -15.88 -10.17
C GLY A 275 1.78 -17.39 -10.00
N GLY A 276 0.93 -18.01 -10.83
CA GLY A 276 0.73 -19.44 -10.99
C GLY A 276 1.26 -19.96 -12.32
N MET A 277 0.70 -21.06 -12.83
CA MET A 277 1.06 -21.69 -14.11
C MET A 277 -0.17 -21.90 -15.01
N LEU A 278 -0.02 -21.59 -16.30
CA LEU A 278 -0.87 -22.08 -17.38
C LEU A 278 -0.23 -23.32 -18.01
N PHE A 279 -1.07 -24.30 -18.33
CA PHE A 279 -0.80 -25.45 -19.18
C PHE A 279 -1.70 -25.32 -20.42
N VAL A 280 -1.12 -25.19 -21.62
CA VAL A 280 -1.84 -25.26 -22.89
C VAL A 280 -1.86 -26.71 -23.34
N LEU A 281 -3.00 -27.24 -23.79
CA LEU A 281 -3.18 -28.66 -24.11
C LEU A 281 -2.98 -28.94 -25.60
N ASP A 282 -2.38 -30.09 -25.94
CA ASP A 282 -2.17 -30.53 -27.33
C ASP A 282 -3.46 -30.95 -28.06
N ALA A 283 -4.51 -31.25 -27.30
CA ALA A 283 -5.80 -31.70 -27.79
C ALA A 283 -6.91 -31.10 -26.93
N CYS A 284 -8.02 -30.66 -27.53
CA CYS A 284 -9.18 -30.23 -26.79
C CYS A 284 -9.86 -31.41 -26.07
N PRO A 285 -10.00 -31.40 -24.73
CA PRO A 285 -10.71 -32.46 -24.02
C PRO A 285 -12.24 -32.25 -24.04
N PHE A 286 -12.72 -31.13 -24.60
CA PHE A 286 -14.11 -30.66 -24.54
C PHE A 286 -14.89 -30.80 -25.85
N SER A 287 -14.23 -30.80 -27.01
CA SER A 287 -14.78 -31.23 -28.31
C SER A 287 -13.66 -31.82 -29.18
N GLY A 288 -14.04 -32.54 -30.24
CA GLY A 288 -13.13 -33.05 -31.27
C GLY A 288 -13.03 -32.17 -32.52
N ASP A 289 -13.80 -31.08 -32.61
CA ASP A 289 -13.91 -30.24 -33.82
C ASP A 289 -12.65 -29.41 -34.10
N HIS A 290 -11.84 -29.18 -33.07
CA HIS A 290 -10.57 -28.46 -33.13
C HIS A 290 -9.56 -29.15 -32.18
N GLN A 291 -8.26 -29.06 -32.48
CA GLN A 291 -7.22 -29.71 -31.67
C GLN A 291 -6.61 -28.77 -30.63
N ASP A 292 -6.55 -27.49 -30.93
CA ASP A 292 -5.86 -26.46 -30.15
C ASP A 292 -6.79 -25.70 -29.17
N GLY A 293 -6.26 -24.64 -28.56
CA GLY A 293 -7.03 -23.64 -27.80
C GLY A 293 -7.59 -24.05 -26.43
N ALA A 294 -7.48 -25.32 -26.04
CA ALA A 294 -7.81 -25.79 -24.70
C ALA A 294 -6.67 -25.55 -23.70
N PHE A 295 -7.03 -25.22 -22.45
CA PHE A 295 -6.06 -24.81 -21.44
C PHE A 295 -6.50 -25.12 -20.00
N ALA A 296 -5.53 -25.18 -19.08
CA ALA A 296 -5.77 -25.26 -17.65
C ALA A 296 -4.79 -24.37 -16.85
N ILE A 297 -5.29 -23.66 -15.84
CA ILE A 297 -4.53 -22.76 -14.96
C ILE A 297 -4.49 -23.34 -13.56
N GLN A 298 -3.32 -23.33 -12.92
CA GLN A 298 -3.17 -23.45 -11.47
C GLN A 298 -2.67 -22.12 -10.90
N PHE A 299 -3.51 -21.45 -10.12
CA PHE A 299 -3.20 -20.19 -9.44
C PHE A 299 -2.34 -20.41 -8.18
N PRO A 300 -1.59 -19.39 -7.69
CA PRO A 300 -0.68 -19.55 -6.56
C PRO A 300 -1.37 -19.89 -5.22
N ASN A 301 -2.69 -19.67 -5.13
CA ASN A 301 -3.54 -20.07 -4.01
C ASN A 301 -4.08 -21.52 -4.12
N GLY A 302 -3.66 -22.29 -5.14
CA GLY A 302 -4.10 -23.66 -5.39
C GLY A 302 -5.47 -23.80 -6.07
N ALA A 303 -6.11 -22.70 -6.45
CA ALA A 303 -7.32 -22.75 -7.28
C ALA A 303 -6.98 -23.17 -8.71
N ILE A 304 -7.87 -23.94 -9.34
CA ILE A 304 -7.69 -24.45 -10.71
C ILE A 304 -8.85 -23.99 -11.60
N HIS A 305 -8.53 -23.60 -12.82
CA HIS A 305 -9.48 -23.34 -13.91
C HIS A 305 -9.09 -24.17 -15.13
N ALA A 306 -10.06 -24.63 -15.90
CA ALA A 306 -9.82 -25.23 -17.21
C ALA A 306 -10.91 -24.80 -18.18
N GLY A 307 -10.57 -24.68 -19.47
CA GLY A 307 -11.49 -24.19 -20.50
C GLY A 307 -10.89 -24.30 -21.89
N CYS A 308 -11.55 -23.67 -22.86
CA CYS A 308 -11.06 -23.51 -24.22
C CYS A 308 -11.55 -22.14 -24.74
N HIS A 309 -10.73 -21.43 -25.51
CA HIS A 309 -11.05 -20.07 -25.95
C HIS A 309 -12.06 -20.01 -27.13
N HIS A 310 -12.18 -21.08 -27.93
CA HIS A 310 -13.15 -21.14 -29.05
C HIS A 310 -14.59 -20.93 -28.58
N ALA A 311 -15.38 -20.21 -29.40
CA ALA A 311 -16.77 -19.89 -29.06
C ALA A 311 -17.64 -21.15 -28.89
N SER A 312 -17.44 -22.14 -29.77
CA SER A 312 -18.08 -23.46 -29.75
C SER A 312 -17.83 -24.24 -28.44
N CYS A 313 -16.63 -24.15 -27.87
CA CYS A 313 -16.29 -24.74 -26.57
C CYS A 313 -16.57 -23.82 -25.36
N GLY A 314 -17.24 -22.70 -25.58
CA GLY A 314 -17.78 -21.84 -24.52
C GLY A 314 -16.91 -20.64 -24.13
N GLY A 315 -15.92 -20.24 -24.94
CA GLY A 315 -15.27 -18.92 -24.81
C GLY A 315 -14.61 -18.65 -23.45
N GLY A 316 -13.64 -19.49 -23.07
CA GLY A 316 -12.82 -19.31 -21.86
C GLY A 316 -13.47 -19.71 -20.53
N ARG A 317 -14.77 -20.05 -20.53
CA ARG A 317 -15.56 -20.39 -19.32
C ARG A 317 -14.94 -21.54 -18.50
N GLN A 318 -15.19 -21.50 -17.19
CA GLN A 318 -14.73 -22.47 -16.20
C GLN A 318 -15.40 -23.85 -16.38
N ARG A 319 -14.64 -24.82 -16.89
CA ARG A 319 -15.04 -26.22 -17.12
C ARG A 319 -14.21 -27.24 -16.31
N TRP A 320 -13.43 -26.82 -15.31
CA TRP A 320 -12.62 -27.73 -14.47
C TRP A 320 -13.42 -28.85 -13.79
N GLN A 321 -14.65 -28.59 -13.34
CA GLN A 321 -15.52 -29.61 -12.75
C GLN A 321 -15.93 -30.69 -13.76
N GLU A 322 -16.18 -30.29 -15.00
CA GLU A 322 -16.54 -31.18 -16.12
C GLU A 322 -15.32 -32.01 -16.55
N LEU A 323 -14.15 -31.37 -16.68
CA LEU A 323 -12.90 -32.06 -16.98
C LEU A 323 -12.59 -33.12 -15.92
N ARG A 324 -12.73 -32.80 -14.63
CA ARG A 324 -12.59 -33.81 -13.56
C ARG A 324 -13.64 -34.91 -13.64
N ALA A 325 -14.91 -34.59 -13.89
CA ALA A 325 -15.97 -35.60 -13.97
C ALA A 325 -15.75 -36.61 -15.12
N LYS A 326 -15.12 -36.18 -16.22
CA LYS A 326 -14.76 -37.03 -17.36
C LYS A 326 -13.67 -38.08 -17.03
N TYR A 327 -12.76 -37.76 -16.10
CA TYR A 327 -11.59 -38.59 -15.79
C TYR A 327 -11.59 -39.22 -14.37
N GLU A 328 -12.38 -38.68 -13.42
CA GLU A 328 -12.52 -39.20 -12.03
C GLU A 328 -13.86 -39.94 -11.83
N ALA A 329 -14.05 -41.06 -12.52
CA ALA A 329 -15.25 -41.89 -12.41
C ALA A 329 -15.53 -42.38 -10.97
N GLY A 330 -16.81 -42.53 -10.61
CA GLY A 330 -17.28 -42.91 -9.27
C GLY A 330 -17.51 -41.74 -8.30
N ARG A 331 -16.99 -40.54 -8.59
CA ARG A 331 -17.19 -39.36 -7.72
C ARG A 331 -18.58 -38.74 -7.81
N ALA A 332 -19.28 -38.95 -8.91
CA ALA A 332 -20.66 -38.49 -9.10
C ALA A 332 -21.61 -39.11 -8.07
N GLU A 333 -21.54 -40.42 -7.87
CA GLU A 333 -22.36 -41.15 -6.89
C GLU A 333 -22.03 -40.74 -5.45
N GLN A 334 -20.74 -40.62 -5.11
CA GLN A 334 -20.33 -40.11 -3.79
C GLN A 334 -20.82 -38.68 -3.55
N ARG A 335 -20.79 -37.81 -4.57
CA ARG A 335 -21.33 -36.46 -4.47
C ARG A 335 -22.85 -36.46 -4.36
N GLU A 336 -23.55 -37.36 -5.04
CA GLU A 336 -25.01 -37.46 -4.92
C GLU A 336 -25.44 -38.03 -3.56
N GLN A 337 -24.72 -39.03 -3.03
CA GLN A 337 -24.91 -39.54 -1.67
C GLN A 337 -24.59 -38.46 -0.63
N HIS A 338 -23.49 -37.73 -0.78
CA HIS A 338 -23.14 -36.60 0.08
C HIS A 338 -24.19 -35.48 -0.03
N GLU A 339 -24.67 -35.11 -1.23
CA GLU A 339 -25.73 -34.12 -1.37
C GLU A 339 -27.08 -34.62 -0.82
N ARG A 340 -27.42 -35.92 -0.93
CA ARG A 340 -28.60 -36.50 -0.28
C ARG A 340 -28.47 -36.51 1.25
N SER A 341 -27.28 -36.75 1.80
CA SER A 341 -26.96 -36.59 3.23
C SER A 341 -27.08 -35.13 3.66
N TRP A 342 -26.40 -34.23 2.95
CA TRP A 342 -26.39 -32.79 3.26
C TRP A 342 -27.76 -32.14 3.06
N ARG A 343 -28.60 -32.64 2.15
CA ARG A 343 -30.02 -32.24 2.03
C ARG A 343 -30.87 -32.82 3.16
N ARG A 344 -30.58 -34.01 3.69
CA ARG A 344 -31.21 -34.54 4.92
C ARG A 344 -30.78 -33.77 6.17
N GLU A 345 -29.49 -33.55 6.38
CA GLU A 345 -28.93 -32.77 7.49
C GLU A 345 -29.42 -31.32 7.44
N ARG A 346 -29.51 -30.71 6.23
CA ARG A 346 -30.04 -29.36 6.04
C ARG A 346 -31.57 -29.29 6.00
N ALA A 347 -32.27 -30.40 5.81
CA ALA A 347 -33.71 -30.49 6.04
C ALA A 347 -34.00 -30.62 7.53
N ALA A 348 -33.31 -31.52 8.23
CA ALA A 348 -33.41 -31.66 9.69
C ALA A 348 -33.00 -30.38 10.42
N ALA A 349 -31.89 -29.73 10.02
CA ALA A 349 -31.50 -28.43 10.55
C ALA A 349 -32.44 -27.29 10.11
N ARG A 350 -33.23 -27.46 9.03
CA ARG A 350 -34.34 -26.53 8.72
C ARG A 350 -35.55 -26.82 9.59
N GLU A 351 -35.94 -28.07 9.84
CA GLU A 351 -37.01 -28.39 10.78
C GLU A 351 -36.63 -27.96 12.22
N GLU A 352 -35.34 -28.00 12.57
CA GLU A 352 -34.80 -27.50 13.84
C GLU A 352 -34.66 -25.97 13.90
N GLN A 353 -34.53 -25.25 12.77
CA GLN A 353 -34.51 -23.78 12.72
C GLN A 353 -35.89 -23.14 12.48
N GLU A 354 -36.73 -23.75 11.64
CA GLU A 354 -38.03 -23.26 11.18
C GLU A 354 -39.17 -23.84 12.04
N GLY A 355 -38.99 -25.05 12.61
CA GLY A 355 -39.86 -25.59 13.67
C GLY A 355 -39.54 -25.02 15.06
N ARG A 356 -38.34 -24.49 15.28
CA ARG A 356 -38.04 -23.65 16.45
C ARG A 356 -38.55 -22.23 16.22
N VAL A 357 -39.86 -22.08 16.32
CA VAL A 357 -40.48 -20.79 16.70
C VAL A 357 -39.71 -20.27 17.91
N VAL A 358 -38.93 -19.21 17.72
CA VAL A 358 -38.35 -18.46 18.83
C VAL A 358 -39.54 -17.93 19.62
N PRO A 359 -39.76 -18.35 20.89
CA PRO A 359 -40.86 -17.82 21.67
C PRO A 359 -40.71 -16.30 21.71
N PRO A 360 -41.80 -15.51 21.53
CA PRO A 360 -41.72 -14.06 21.68
C PRO A 360 -41.12 -13.79 23.05
N ALA A 361 -39.96 -13.12 23.08
CA ALA A 361 -39.04 -13.18 24.21
C ALA A 361 -39.70 -12.61 25.48
N SER A 362 -40.25 -13.49 26.31
CA SER A 362 -41.05 -13.13 27.48
C SER A 362 -40.14 -12.51 28.53
N SER A 363 -40.18 -11.18 28.57
CA SER A 363 -39.30 -10.33 29.36
C SER A 363 -39.47 -10.57 30.86
N SER A 364 -38.64 -11.44 31.42
CA SER A 364 -38.29 -11.43 32.83
C SER A 364 -36.84 -11.92 33.00
N LEU A 365 -35.99 -11.00 33.47
CA LEU A 365 -34.87 -11.41 34.33
C LEU A 365 -35.46 -12.10 35.58
N PRO A 366 -34.74 -13.06 36.19
CA PRO A 366 -35.05 -13.51 37.54
C PRO A 366 -35.31 -12.31 38.46
N ALA A 367 -36.42 -12.36 39.22
CA ALA A 367 -36.88 -11.22 40.01
C ALA A 367 -35.83 -10.73 41.03
N GLU A 368 -35.02 -11.67 41.52
CA GLU A 368 -33.79 -11.45 42.32
C GLU A 368 -32.81 -10.47 41.64
N HIS A 369 -32.25 -10.80 40.47
CA HIS A 369 -31.28 -9.93 39.79
C HIS A 369 -31.87 -8.57 39.40
N ARG A 370 -33.19 -8.53 39.15
CA ARG A 370 -33.93 -7.29 38.90
C ARG A 370 -34.10 -6.44 40.16
N ALA A 371 -34.20 -7.05 41.34
CA ALA A 371 -34.19 -6.36 42.62
C ALA A 371 -32.77 -5.86 42.97
N GLU A 372 -31.74 -6.71 42.83
CA GLU A 372 -30.33 -6.33 43.00
C GLU A 372 -29.95 -5.12 42.13
N ALA A 373 -30.30 -5.14 40.84
CA ALA A 373 -30.03 -4.04 39.92
C ALA A 373 -30.74 -2.74 40.33
N ARG A 374 -31.96 -2.83 40.87
CA ARG A 374 -32.71 -1.68 41.38
C ARG A 374 -32.12 -1.13 42.66
N GLU A 375 -31.65 -1.97 43.57
CA GLU A 375 -30.95 -1.56 44.79
C GLU A 375 -29.67 -0.78 44.44
N VAL A 376 -28.86 -1.31 43.51
CA VAL A 376 -27.65 -0.61 43.02
C VAL A 376 -28.00 0.70 42.31
N LEU A 377 -29.09 0.75 41.52
CA LEU A 377 -29.54 1.96 40.86
C LEU A 377 -30.11 3.01 41.83
N LEU A 378 -30.77 2.61 42.93
CA LEU A 378 -31.38 3.52 43.92
C LEU A 378 -30.40 4.02 44.97
N HIS A 379 -29.49 3.16 45.44
CA HIS A 379 -28.68 3.39 46.65
C HIS A 379 -27.19 3.08 46.47
N GLY A 380 -26.80 2.36 45.42
CA GLY A 380 -25.41 2.00 45.12
C GLY A 380 -24.70 2.92 44.13
N ASN A 381 -23.56 2.46 43.62
CA ASN A 381 -22.83 3.10 42.52
C ASN A 381 -22.73 2.12 41.34
N PRO A 382 -23.60 2.22 40.31
CA PRO A 382 -23.61 1.29 39.18
C PRO A 382 -22.32 1.35 38.35
N LEU A 383 -21.70 2.53 38.21
CA LEU A 383 -20.43 2.67 37.49
C LEU A 383 -19.31 1.91 38.22
N ALA A 384 -19.18 2.08 39.54
CA ALA A 384 -18.17 1.37 40.33
C ALA A 384 -18.38 -0.15 40.31
N LEU A 385 -19.63 -0.64 40.33
CA LEU A 385 -19.92 -2.07 40.19
C LEU A 385 -19.50 -2.62 38.82
N MET A 386 -19.81 -1.90 37.73
CA MET A 386 -19.41 -2.30 36.37
C MET A 386 -17.89 -2.28 36.18
N LEU A 387 -17.18 -1.33 36.81
CA LEU A 387 -15.71 -1.30 36.81
C LEU A 387 -15.11 -2.44 37.65
N ALA A 388 -15.69 -2.77 38.80
CA ALA A 388 -15.27 -3.91 39.61
C ALA A 388 -15.48 -5.25 38.87
N ALA A 389 -16.64 -5.44 38.24
CA ALA A 389 -16.93 -6.61 37.41
C ALA A 389 -16.00 -6.71 36.18
N PHE A 390 -15.57 -5.58 35.63
CA PHE A 390 -14.53 -5.56 34.59
C PHE A 390 -13.16 -5.95 35.16
N ALA A 391 -12.78 -5.39 36.32
CA ALA A 391 -11.50 -5.64 36.99
C ALA A 391 -11.30 -7.10 37.45
N GLN A 392 -12.39 -7.83 37.72
CA GLN A 392 -12.36 -9.28 37.95
C GLN A 392 -11.81 -10.05 36.74
N GLU A 393 -12.13 -9.60 35.52
CA GLU A 393 -11.83 -10.32 34.27
C GLU A 393 -10.69 -9.70 33.45
N HIS A 394 -10.35 -8.42 33.66
CA HIS A 394 -9.34 -7.67 32.93
C HIS A 394 -8.53 -6.77 33.89
N VAL A 395 -7.20 -6.80 33.80
CA VAL A 395 -6.32 -6.03 34.69
C VAL A 395 -6.00 -4.68 34.07
N GLY A 396 -6.25 -3.59 34.80
CA GLY A 396 -5.95 -2.23 34.34
C GLY A 396 -7.00 -1.68 33.36
N ASP A 397 -6.60 -0.72 32.54
CA ASP A 397 -7.42 -0.08 31.48
C ASP A 397 -8.79 0.46 31.95
N GLU A 398 -8.89 0.92 33.20
CA GLU A 398 -10.15 1.41 33.81
C GLU A 398 -10.77 2.58 33.02
N ILE A 399 -9.95 3.48 32.47
CA ILE A 399 -10.42 4.65 31.71
C ILE A 399 -11.13 4.20 30.42
N LEU A 400 -10.59 3.18 29.74
CA LEU A 400 -11.24 2.52 28.61
C LEU A 400 -12.56 1.85 29.03
N ALA A 401 -12.60 1.19 30.20
CA ALA A 401 -13.84 0.64 30.75
C ALA A 401 -14.89 1.72 31.03
N ARG A 402 -14.51 2.85 31.64
CA ARG A 402 -15.38 4.03 31.86
C ARG A 402 -15.93 4.57 30.53
N CYS A 403 -15.11 4.67 29.49
CA CYS A 403 -15.56 5.06 28.15
C CYS A 403 -16.55 4.07 27.54
N MET A 404 -16.36 2.75 27.67
CA MET A 404 -17.31 1.75 27.17
C MET A 404 -18.64 1.74 27.94
N ILE A 405 -18.60 1.98 29.25
CA ILE A 405 -19.81 2.06 30.09
C ILE A 405 -20.62 3.31 29.73
N LEU A 406 -19.98 4.48 29.61
CA LEU A 406 -20.68 5.71 29.17
C LEU A 406 -21.14 5.61 27.70
N SER A 407 -20.40 4.90 26.85
CA SER A 407 -20.82 4.55 25.49
C SER A 407 -22.16 3.80 25.48
N MET A 408 -22.31 2.74 26.28
CA MET A 408 -23.59 2.05 26.42
C MET A 408 -24.69 2.94 27.02
N ALA A 409 -24.38 3.75 28.03
CA ALA A 409 -25.39 4.60 28.70
C ALA A 409 -25.97 5.68 27.78
N SER A 410 -25.20 6.20 26.82
CA SER A 410 -25.66 7.14 25.78
C SER A 410 -26.83 6.59 24.95
N GLN A 411 -26.93 5.26 24.78
CA GLN A 411 -28.01 4.61 24.01
C GLN A 411 -29.40 4.76 24.64
N ALA A 412 -29.47 5.00 25.95
CA ALA A 412 -30.71 5.25 26.68
C ALA A 412 -31.15 6.73 26.66
N VAL A 413 -30.32 7.64 26.15
CA VAL A 413 -30.58 9.10 26.18
C VAL A 413 -31.14 9.60 24.84
N LYS A 414 -32.38 10.10 24.85
CA LYS A 414 -33.14 10.60 23.70
C LYS A 414 -32.45 11.79 23.01
N ASN A 415 -31.77 12.63 23.79
CA ASN A 415 -31.03 13.82 23.35
C ASN A 415 -29.50 13.66 23.44
N SER A 416 -28.98 12.45 23.19
CA SER A 416 -27.55 12.15 22.99
C SER A 416 -27.28 11.93 21.51
N ASP A 417 -26.12 12.34 21.02
CA ASP A 417 -25.66 12.17 19.63
C ASP A 417 -24.68 11.00 19.47
N GLY A 418 -24.42 10.26 20.55
CA GLY A 418 -23.74 8.97 20.54
C GLY A 418 -22.31 9.04 21.06
N LEU A 419 -22.01 8.27 22.11
CA LEU A 419 -20.63 8.05 22.55
C LEU A 419 -20.07 6.77 21.94
N HIS A 420 -19.13 6.94 21.02
CA HIS A 420 -18.40 5.86 20.34
C HIS A 420 -16.98 5.76 20.89
N VAL A 421 -16.38 4.57 20.94
CA VAL A 421 -15.06 4.33 21.57
C VAL A 421 -14.06 3.80 20.55
N SER A 422 -12.88 4.41 20.49
CA SER A 422 -11.72 3.82 19.82
C SER A 422 -10.54 3.73 20.77
N VAL A 423 -9.86 2.58 20.73
CA VAL A 423 -8.66 2.31 21.52
C VAL A 423 -7.46 2.09 20.60
N THR A 424 -6.35 2.77 20.89
CA THR A 424 -5.09 2.64 20.15
C THR A 424 -3.99 2.00 21.00
N GLY A 425 -2.97 1.46 20.31
CA GLY A 425 -1.76 0.89 20.92
C GLY A 425 -1.21 -0.27 20.10
N ASP A 426 -0.16 -0.91 20.59
CA ASP A 426 0.55 -2.02 19.97
C ASP A 426 -0.17 -3.39 20.13
N SER A 427 0.27 -4.36 19.34
CA SER A 427 -0.34 -5.69 19.29
C SER A 427 -0.05 -6.49 20.57
N GLY A 428 -1.00 -7.33 20.99
CA GLY A 428 -0.87 -8.16 22.20
C GLY A 428 -1.17 -7.45 23.53
N LYS A 429 -1.11 -6.10 23.60
CA LYS A 429 -1.29 -5.30 24.82
C LYS A 429 -2.68 -5.34 25.48
N GLY A 430 -3.68 -5.99 24.87
CA GLY A 430 -4.95 -6.31 25.55
C GLY A 430 -6.22 -5.64 25.01
N LYS A 431 -6.15 -4.78 23.99
CA LYS A 431 -7.30 -4.02 23.44
C LYS A 431 -8.55 -4.89 23.20
N THR A 432 -8.36 -5.98 22.46
CA THR A 432 -9.41 -6.97 22.16
C THR A 432 -9.91 -7.71 23.39
N HIS A 433 -9.05 -7.91 24.39
CA HIS A 433 -9.41 -8.57 25.64
C HIS A 433 -10.36 -7.69 26.45
N ALA A 434 -10.04 -6.40 26.61
CA ALA A 434 -10.90 -5.42 27.27
C ALA A 434 -12.30 -5.41 26.65
N PHE A 435 -12.40 -5.26 25.32
CA PHE A 435 -13.69 -5.30 24.64
C PHE A 435 -14.45 -6.61 24.86
N ARG A 436 -13.79 -7.77 24.73
CA ARG A 436 -14.43 -9.09 24.93
C ARG A 436 -14.89 -9.31 26.38
N LYS A 437 -14.22 -8.73 27.38
CA LYS A 437 -14.65 -8.76 28.77
C LYS A 437 -15.83 -7.82 29.03
N MET A 438 -15.78 -6.58 28.54
CA MET A 438 -16.93 -5.67 28.67
C MET A 438 -18.19 -6.22 27.96
N LEU A 439 -18.03 -6.87 26.80
CA LEU A 439 -19.13 -7.57 26.11
C LEU A 439 -19.77 -8.72 26.92
N ARG A 440 -19.19 -9.19 28.02
CA ARG A 440 -19.85 -10.16 28.93
C ARG A 440 -20.88 -9.49 29.84
N GLN A 441 -20.72 -8.19 30.15
CA GLN A 441 -21.70 -7.39 30.89
C GLN A 441 -22.89 -6.96 30.00
N VAL A 442 -22.68 -6.81 28.69
CA VAL A 442 -23.74 -6.39 27.75
C VAL A 442 -24.81 -7.47 27.60
N PRO A 443 -26.12 -7.16 27.63
CA PRO A 443 -27.18 -8.13 27.41
C PRO A 443 -27.11 -8.81 26.03
N ASN A 444 -27.52 -10.08 25.95
CA ASN A 444 -27.39 -10.89 24.72
C ASN A 444 -28.21 -10.35 23.52
N ARG A 445 -29.26 -9.55 23.78
CA ARG A 445 -30.06 -8.87 22.73
C ARG A 445 -29.42 -7.60 22.18
N LEU A 446 -28.40 -7.05 22.87
CA LEU A 446 -27.75 -5.77 22.55
C LEU A 446 -26.31 -5.95 22.02
N LYS A 447 -25.87 -7.17 21.70
CA LYS A 447 -24.50 -7.41 21.21
C LYS A 447 -24.45 -8.40 20.06
N VAL A 448 -23.61 -8.10 19.08
CA VAL A 448 -23.26 -9.06 18.03
C VAL A 448 -22.36 -10.16 18.60
N LYS A 449 -22.64 -11.43 18.24
CA LYS A 449 -21.79 -12.56 18.64
C LYS A 449 -20.50 -12.59 17.82
N GLY A 450 -19.40 -12.16 18.44
CA GLY A 450 -18.04 -12.23 17.87
C GLY A 450 -17.51 -10.88 17.38
N THR A 451 -16.34 -10.89 16.73
CA THR A 451 -15.70 -9.72 16.12
C THR A 451 -16.34 -9.38 14.79
N VAL A 452 -16.78 -8.13 14.63
CA VAL A 452 -17.27 -7.60 13.36
C VAL A 452 -16.09 -7.23 12.46
N SER A 453 -15.76 -8.09 11.50
CA SER A 453 -14.74 -7.83 10.48
C SER A 453 -15.26 -6.93 9.37
N ASN A 454 -14.35 -6.36 8.57
CA ASN A 454 -14.57 -5.36 7.52
C ASN A 454 -15.62 -5.72 6.43
N LYS A 455 -16.22 -6.92 6.45
CA LYS A 455 -17.31 -7.32 5.55
C LYS A 455 -18.54 -7.90 6.26
N ALA A 456 -18.47 -8.22 7.56
CA ALA A 456 -19.52 -8.93 8.27
C ALA A 456 -20.84 -8.14 8.32
N LEU A 457 -20.75 -6.80 8.39
CA LEU A 457 -21.89 -5.87 8.41
C LEU A 457 -22.83 -6.01 7.19
N TYR A 458 -22.32 -6.37 6.01
CA TYR A 458 -23.13 -6.54 4.79
C TYR A 458 -23.88 -7.89 4.73
N TYR A 459 -23.65 -8.77 5.70
CA TYR A 459 -24.28 -10.09 5.79
C TYR A 459 -25.13 -10.28 7.06
N MET A 460 -25.08 -9.32 8.00
CA MET A 460 -25.99 -9.26 9.15
C MET A 460 -27.36 -8.77 8.70
N LYS A 461 -28.42 -9.52 9.02
CA LYS A 461 -29.81 -9.17 8.70
C LYS A 461 -30.56 -8.62 9.92
N ASP A 462 -30.29 -9.19 11.09
CA ASP A 462 -31.12 -9.08 12.29
C ASP A 462 -30.41 -8.27 13.39
N LEU A 463 -29.82 -7.13 13.02
CA LEU A 463 -29.21 -6.22 13.98
C LEU A 463 -30.32 -5.44 14.72
N ALA A 464 -30.22 -5.34 16.05
CA ALA A 464 -31.22 -4.68 16.88
C ALA A 464 -30.89 -3.18 17.11
N PRO A 465 -31.89 -2.30 17.32
CA PRO A 465 -31.68 -0.98 17.89
C PRO A 465 -30.83 -1.04 19.17
N ARG A 466 -29.95 -0.06 19.37
CA ARG A 466 -28.97 -0.03 20.47
C ARG A 466 -27.97 -1.20 20.48
N SER A 467 -27.65 -1.82 19.34
CA SER A 467 -26.60 -2.86 19.31
C SER A 467 -25.19 -2.28 19.55
N VAL A 468 -24.36 -3.02 20.28
CA VAL A 468 -22.92 -2.80 20.42
C VAL A 468 -22.18 -3.51 19.28
N LEU A 469 -21.39 -2.74 18.52
CA LEU A 469 -20.61 -3.19 17.37
C LEU A 469 -19.11 -3.14 17.69
N MET A 470 -18.52 -4.30 17.97
CA MET A 470 -17.09 -4.43 18.28
C MET A 470 -16.29 -4.84 17.04
N SER A 471 -15.30 -4.03 16.66
CA SER A 471 -14.31 -4.38 15.62
C SER A 471 -12.88 -4.42 16.17
N ASP A 472 -12.11 -5.36 15.62
CA ASP A 472 -10.72 -5.70 16.00
C ASP A 472 -9.78 -5.64 14.78
N ASP A 473 -10.28 -5.14 13.64
CA ASP A 473 -9.49 -5.01 12.40
C ASP A 473 -8.52 -3.83 12.52
N THR A 474 -7.21 -4.11 12.43
CA THR A 474 -6.12 -3.14 12.67
C THR A 474 -6.13 -1.92 11.73
N GLU A 475 -6.80 -2.05 10.59
CA GLU A 475 -7.09 -0.99 9.62
C GLU A 475 -8.56 -1.13 9.18
N LEU A 476 -9.35 -0.06 9.33
CA LEU A 476 -10.74 0.02 8.84
C LEU A 476 -10.74 0.20 7.32
N SER A 477 -11.57 -0.55 6.59
CA SER A 477 -11.75 -0.29 5.15
C SER A 477 -12.53 1.00 4.91
N ASP A 478 -12.27 1.68 3.80
CA ASP A 478 -12.86 3.00 3.49
C ASP A 478 -14.41 2.93 3.46
N SER A 479 -14.95 1.83 2.94
CA SER A 479 -16.39 1.50 2.98
C SER A 479 -17.00 1.44 4.38
N ILE A 480 -16.21 1.15 5.42
CA ILE A 480 -16.62 1.18 6.82
C ILE A 480 -16.33 2.51 7.46
N GLN A 481 -15.31 3.24 7.00
CA GLN A 481 -15.10 4.63 7.41
C GLN A 481 -16.29 5.50 6.97
N GLU A 482 -16.88 5.29 5.79
CA GLU A 482 -18.13 5.95 5.37
C GLU A 482 -19.37 5.53 6.20
N ILE A 483 -19.49 4.23 6.53
CA ILE A 483 -20.51 3.75 7.48
C ILE A 483 -20.36 4.42 8.85
N LEU A 484 -19.13 4.57 9.34
CA LEU A 484 -18.84 5.22 10.62
C LEU A 484 -19.11 6.72 10.57
N LYS A 485 -18.72 7.44 9.51
CA LYS A 485 -19.09 8.87 9.31
C LYS A 485 -20.60 9.07 9.39
N SER A 486 -21.36 8.16 8.77
CA SER A 486 -22.82 8.16 8.80
C SER A 486 -23.36 7.86 10.21
N ALA A 487 -22.91 6.77 10.84
CA ALA A 487 -23.42 6.31 12.14
C ALA A 487 -23.10 7.29 13.29
N THR A 488 -21.93 7.93 13.23
CA THR A 488 -21.46 8.93 14.21
C THR A 488 -21.96 10.35 13.89
N SER A 489 -22.79 10.53 12.85
CA SER A 489 -23.49 11.81 12.59
C SER A 489 -25.01 11.66 12.77
N ASN A 490 -25.56 10.45 12.52
CA ASN A 490 -26.99 10.17 12.56
C ASN A 490 -27.33 9.13 13.64
N PHE A 491 -26.73 9.22 14.83
CA PHE A 491 -26.91 8.23 15.91
C PHE A 491 -28.37 7.97 16.29
N ASN A 492 -29.22 8.99 16.17
CA ASN A 492 -30.64 8.92 16.52
C ASN A 492 -31.53 8.28 15.43
N GLU A 493 -30.97 7.87 14.27
CA GLU A 493 -31.72 7.35 13.12
C GLU A 493 -31.10 6.06 12.53
N PRO A 494 -31.89 5.21 11.83
CA PRO A 494 -31.36 4.00 11.19
C PRO A 494 -30.67 4.32 9.84
N ILE A 495 -29.34 4.24 9.80
CA ILE A 495 -28.57 4.47 8.57
C ILE A 495 -28.64 3.27 7.60
N THR A 496 -28.47 3.56 6.31
CA THR A 496 -28.46 2.57 5.23
C THR A 496 -27.30 2.84 4.29
N HIS A 497 -26.41 1.85 4.10
CA HIS A 497 -25.24 1.93 3.23
C HIS A 497 -25.28 0.81 2.17
N THR A 498 -25.48 1.20 0.91
CA THR A 498 -25.46 0.28 -0.23
C THR A 498 -24.04 0.07 -0.75
N THR A 499 -23.67 -1.17 -1.07
CA THR A 499 -22.43 -1.51 -1.76
C THR A 499 -22.69 -2.56 -2.85
N VAL A 500 -21.76 -2.73 -3.78
CA VAL A 500 -21.81 -3.77 -4.82
C VAL A 500 -20.80 -4.85 -4.45
N THR A 501 -21.25 -6.10 -4.27
CA THR A 501 -20.33 -7.21 -3.98
C THR A 501 -19.70 -7.78 -5.26
N LYS A 502 -18.70 -8.66 -5.13
CA LYS A 502 -17.87 -9.16 -6.25
C LYS A 502 -18.63 -9.93 -7.33
N ASP A 503 -19.85 -10.35 -7.03
CA ASP A 503 -20.85 -10.98 -7.89
C ASP A 503 -21.76 -9.94 -8.60
N LEU A 504 -21.41 -8.66 -8.54
CA LEU A 504 -22.20 -7.51 -9.02
C LEU A 504 -23.60 -7.39 -8.38
N SER A 505 -23.91 -8.15 -7.31
CA SER A 505 -25.17 -8.00 -6.59
C SER A 505 -25.14 -6.77 -5.66
N CYS A 506 -26.24 -6.04 -5.67
CA CYS A 506 -26.47 -4.92 -4.76
C CYS A 506 -26.68 -5.45 -3.33
N ARG A 507 -25.86 -4.99 -2.38
CA ARG A 507 -25.92 -5.37 -0.96
C ARG A 507 -26.09 -4.14 -0.09
N VAL A 508 -27.25 -4.06 0.53
CA VAL A 508 -27.62 -2.99 1.46
C VAL A 508 -27.26 -3.43 2.88
N CYS A 509 -26.30 -2.75 3.51
CA CYS A 509 -26.14 -2.81 4.95
C CYS A 509 -27.13 -1.81 5.58
N ARG A 510 -27.88 -2.24 6.59
CA ARG A 510 -28.75 -1.37 7.40
C ARG A 510 -28.32 -1.48 8.84
N ILE A 511 -28.00 -0.36 9.46
CA ILE A 511 -27.63 -0.29 10.88
C ILE A 511 -28.75 0.48 11.59
N PRO A 512 -29.43 -0.12 12.58
CA PRO A 512 -30.45 0.55 13.36
C PRO A 512 -29.93 1.77 14.10
N GLU A 513 -30.87 2.61 14.55
CA GLU A 513 -30.60 3.71 15.46
C GLU A 513 -29.83 3.26 16.73
N ARG A 514 -29.09 4.21 17.29
CA ARG A 514 -28.43 4.15 18.60
C ARG A 514 -27.37 3.07 18.75
N CYS A 515 -26.90 2.47 17.65
CA CYS A 515 -25.83 1.48 17.69
C CYS A 515 -24.48 2.14 18.01
N VAL A 516 -23.79 1.65 19.05
CA VAL A 516 -22.47 2.15 19.46
C VAL A 516 -21.35 1.29 18.93
N TRP A 517 -20.19 1.91 18.73
CA TRP A 517 -19.06 1.30 18.04
C TRP A 517 -17.83 1.30 18.94
N TRP A 518 -17.25 0.12 19.15
CA TRP A 518 -16.01 -0.09 19.91
C TRP A 518 -14.95 -0.64 18.96
N ILE A 519 -13.93 0.19 18.65
CA ILE A 519 -12.94 -0.09 17.59
C ILE A 519 -11.53 -0.13 18.14
N ALA A 520 -10.87 -1.29 18.05
CA ALA A 520 -9.47 -1.45 18.38
C ALA A 520 -8.64 -1.25 17.11
N LYS A 521 -7.84 -0.18 17.06
CA LYS A 521 -7.02 0.15 15.89
C LYS A 521 -5.52 0.21 16.23
N LYS A 522 -4.70 0.30 15.19
CA LYS A 522 -3.27 0.62 15.33
C LYS A 522 -3.08 2.14 15.49
N GLU A 523 -2.00 2.54 16.18
CA GLU A 523 -1.54 3.93 16.16
C GLU A 523 -1.33 4.45 14.73
N GLY A 524 -1.82 5.66 14.44
CA GLY A 524 -1.68 6.33 13.14
C GLY A 524 -2.54 5.80 11.98
N THR A 525 -3.60 5.00 12.22
CA THR A 525 -4.49 4.52 11.14
C THR A 525 -5.94 5.03 11.27
N GLY A 526 -6.62 5.20 10.13
CA GLY A 526 -8.03 5.67 10.02
C GLY A 526 -8.19 7.18 9.80
N ASP A 527 -9.36 7.59 9.27
CA ASP A 527 -9.71 8.99 8.99
C ASP A 527 -9.97 9.82 10.27
N ASP A 528 -9.22 10.92 10.43
CA ASP A 528 -9.34 11.82 11.58
C ASP A 528 -10.72 12.49 11.71
N GLN A 529 -11.48 12.65 10.63
CA GLN A 529 -12.86 13.14 10.71
C GLN A 529 -13.79 12.18 11.46
N VAL A 530 -13.51 10.87 11.41
CA VAL A 530 -14.21 9.83 12.20
C VAL A 530 -13.68 9.85 13.63
N MET A 531 -12.36 9.90 13.82
CA MET A 531 -11.75 9.94 15.15
C MET A 531 -12.18 11.18 15.97
N ASN A 532 -12.40 12.30 15.30
CA ASN A 532 -12.95 13.53 15.89
C ASN A 532 -14.46 13.44 16.22
N ARG A 533 -15.05 12.24 16.20
CA ARG A 533 -16.40 11.89 16.69
C ARG A 533 -16.39 10.69 17.67
N MET A 534 -15.22 10.21 18.08
CA MET A 534 -15.06 9.07 19.00
C MET A 534 -14.24 9.47 20.23
N LEU A 535 -14.55 8.85 21.37
CA LEU A 535 -13.69 8.82 22.57
C LEU A 535 -12.43 8.01 22.23
N THR A 536 -11.29 8.69 22.12
CA THR A 536 -10.01 8.12 21.68
C THR A 536 -9.12 7.89 22.90
N CYS A 537 -9.02 6.63 23.33
CA CYS A 537 -8.24 6.22 24.49
C CYS A 537 -6.99 5.42 24.10
N TRP A 538 -5.95 5.52 24.92
CA TRP A 538 -4.75 4.68 24.83
C TRP A 538 -4.86 3.51 25.79
N ILE A 539 -4.31 2.36 25.41
CA ILE A 539 -4.13 1.23 26.33
C ILE A 539 -2.86 1.40 27.17
N ASP A 540 -2.83 0.86 28.39
CA ASP A 540 -1.63 0.90 29.22
C ASP A 540 -0.54 -0.05 28.66
N GLU A 541 0.49 0.52 28.05
CA GLU A 541 1.62 -0.21 27.48
C GLU A 541 2.80 -0.39 28.45
N SER A 542 2.67 0.02 29.72
CA SER A 542 3.79 0.04 30.67
C SER A 542 4.34 -1.36 31.03
N PRO A 543 5.65 -1.49 31.33
CA PRO A 543 6.23 -2.71 31.90
C PRO A 543 5.55 -3.13 33.22
N GLU A 544 5.11 -2.17 34.01
CA GLU A 544 4.39 -2.36 35.28
C GLU A 544 3.02 -3.01 35.03
N GLN A 545 2.31 -2.61 33.97
CA GLN A 545 1.08 -3.26 33.52
C GLN A 545 1.34 -4.67 32.96
N ASP A 546 2.36 -4.86 32.13
CA ASP A 546 2.74 -6.21 31.65
C ASP A 546 3.01 -7.16 32.82
N ALA A 547 3.70 -6.69 33.87
CA ALA A 547 3.96 -7.45 35.09
C ALA A 547 2.66 -7.77 35.88
N ARG A 548 1.76 -6.80 36.06
CA ARG A 548 0.44 -7.03 36.69
C ARG A 548 -0.40 -8.04 35.92
N VAL A 549 -0.42 -7.94 34.59
CA VAL A 549 -1.13 -8.87 33.69
C VAL A 549 -0.51 -10.27 33.76
N LEU A 550 0.81 -10.41 33.82
CA LEU A 550 1.49 -11.69 33.99
C LEU A 550 1.14 -12.33 35.34
N ALA A 551 1.22 -11.57 36.45
CA ALA A 551 0.90 -12.05 37.78
C ALA A 551 -0.58 -12.45 37.94
N ALA A 552 -1.50 -11.82 37.20
CA ALA A 552 -2.90 -12.23 37.15
C ALA A 552 -3.11 -13.52 36.33
N LYS A 553 -2.42 -13.67 35.18
CA LYS A 553 -2.43 -14.93 34.42
C LYS A 553 -1.89 -16.08 35.26
N GLN A 554 -0.73 -15.91 35.91
CA GLN A 554 -0.13 -16.91 36.79
C GLN A 554 -1.06 -17.33 37.93
N ARG A 555 -1.73 -16.37 38.60
CA ARG A 555 -2.76 -16.70 39.61
C ARG A 555 -3.95 -17.46 39.04
N LYS A 556 -4.34 -17.21 37.78
CA LYS A 556 -5.42 -17.94 37.13
C LYS A 556 -5.03 -19.37 36.77
N GLU A 557 -3.83 -19.59 36.22
CA GLU A 557 -3.32 -20.96 35.95
C GLU A 557 -3.03 -21.76 37.24
N GLN A 558 -3.08 -21.12 38.41
CA GLN A 558 -3.03 -21.73 39.75
C GLN A 558 -4.42 -22.02 40.35
N GLN A 559 -5.50 -21.59 39.72
CA GLN A 559 -6.86 -21.88 40.20
C GLN A 559 -7.29 -23.29 39.80
N ASP A 560 -7.91 -24.00 40.75
CA ASP A 560 -8.56 -25.28 40.47
C ASP A 560 -9.76 -25.05 39.53
N PRO A 561 -9.92 -25.83 38.44
CA PRO A 561 -11.07 -25.73 37.54
C PRO A 561 -12.44 -25.69 38.24
N ASP A 562 -12.61 -26.43 39.34
CA ASP A 562 -13.88 -26.49 40.09
C ASP A 562 -14.18 -25.17 40.85
N THR A 563 -13.21 -24.26 40.96
CA THR A 563 -13.39 -22.91 41.52
C THR A 563 -13.72 -21.84 40.47
N ILE A 564 -13.65 -22.16 39.17
CA ILE A 564 -13.83 -21.19 38.09
C ILE A 564 -15.31 -21.05 37.74
N THR A 565 -15.97 -20.03 38.29
CA THR A 565 -17.34 -19.65 37.92
C THR A 565 -17.34 -18.78 36.65
N ASP A 566 -18.03 -19.23 35.58
CA ASP A 566 -18.13 -18.45 34.33
C ASP A 566 -19.07 -17.23 34.46
N GLU A 567 -20.02 -17.23 35.40
CA GLU A 567 -20.82 -16.05 35.70
C GLU A 567 -20.74 -15.67 37.19
N THR A 568 -20.06 -14.57 37.49
CA THR A 568 -20.02 -13.97 38.82
C THR A 568 -21.34 -13.24 39.14
N PRO A 569 -21.67 -13.02 40.42
CA PRO A 569 -22.87 -12.25 40.80
C PRO A 569 -22.88 -10.87 40.16
N GLU A 570 -21.76 -10.14 40.21
CA GLU A 570 -21.65 -8.79 39.69
C GLU A 570 -21.89 -8.74 38.18
N LEU A 571 -21.47 -9.77 37.43
CA LEU A 571 -21.74 -9.89 36.00
C LEU A 571 -23.23 -10.02 35.69
N ARG A 572 -24.00 -10.73 36.53
CA ARG A 572 -25.47 -10.84 36.41
C ARG A 572 -26.15 -9.53 36.77
N THR A 573 -25.77 -8.90 37.89
CA THR A 573 -26.32 -7.61 38.32
C THR A 573 -26.03 -6.51 37.28
N CYS A 574 -24.83 -6.46 36.68
CA CYS A 574 -24.50 -5.51 35.61
C CYS A 574 -25.39 -5.67 34.37
N ARG A 575 -25.65 -6.91 33.90
CA ARG A 575 -26.60 -7.17 32.81
C ARG A 575 -28.01 -6.72 33.18
N ALA A 576 -28.43 -6.93 34.42
CA ALA A 576 -29.75 -6.53 34.90
C ALA A 576 -29.89 -5.00 35.00
N ILE A 577 -28.84 -4.27 35.38
CA ILE A 577 -28.79 -2.80 35.31
C ILE A 577 -28.94 -2.33 33.85
N TRP A 578 -28.22 -2.95 32.90
CA TRP A 578 -28.35 -2.61 31.48
C TRP A 578 -29.74 -2.88 30.90
N GLU A 579 -30.44 -3.92 31.35
CA GLU A 579 -31.83 -4.15 30.96
C GLU A 579 -32.76 -3.07 31.53
N VAL A 580 -32.67 -2.77 32.83
CA VAL A 580 -33.50 -1.75 33.50
C VAL A 580 -33.31 -0.35 32.90
N LEU A 581 -32.06 0.05 32.62
CA LEU A 581 -31.76 1.34 32.00
C LEU A 581 -32.34 1.46 30.57
N HIS A 582 -32.52 0.34 29.87
CA HIS A 582 -32.99 0.31 28.49
C HIS A 582 -34.51 0.10 28.33
N GLU A 583 -35.28 0.02 29.42
CA GLU A 583 -36.74 -0.13 29.38
C GLU A 583 -37.46 1.11 28.83
N GLN A 584 -36.88 2.30 29.00
CA GLN A 584 -37.45 3.58 28.56
C GLN A 584 -36.36 4.50 28.02
N MET A 585 -36.75 5.52 27.25
CA MET A 585 -35.84 6.59 26.82
C MET A 585 -35.83 7.72 27.84
N LEU A 586 -34.64 8.14 28.26
CA LEU A 586 -34.41 9.27 29.16
C LEU A 586 -34.13 10.55 28.37
N TRP A 587 -34.61 11.70 28.83
CA TRP A 587 -34.18 13.01 28.31
C TRP A 587 -33.37 13.74 29.39
N VAL A 588 -32.08 13.98 29.17
CA VAL A 588 -31.25 14.60 30.21
C VAL A 588 -31.25 16.12 30.06
N ILE A 589 -31.58 16.82 31.15
CA ILE A 589 -31.55 18.28 31.28
C ILE A 589 -30.30 18.64 32.10
N ILE A 590 -29.44 19.50 31.55
CA ILE A 590 -28.25 20.02 32.23
C ILE A 590 -28.53 21.48 32.63
N PRO A 591 -29.05 21.75 33.85
CA PRO A 591 -29.56 23.08 34.21
C PRO A 591 -28.45 24.13 34.35
N PHE A 592 -27.21 23.70 34.59
CA PHE A 592 -26.02 24.55 34.71
C PHE A 592 -25.20 24.67 33.41
N SER A 593 -25.73 24.24 32.26
CA SER A 593 -24.97 24.24 30.98
C SER A 593 -24.36 25.60 30.65
N ALA A 594 -25.09 26.70 30.85
CA ALA A 594 -24.61 28.06 30.63
C ALA A 594 -23.48 28.51 31.58
N ARG A 595 -23.21 27.78 32.68
CA ARG A 595 -22.07 28.00 33.58
C ARG A 595 -20.82 27.23 33.15
N ILE A 596 -20.92 26.26 32.22
CA ILE A 596 -19.77 25.47 31.77
C ILE A 596 -18.84 26.33 30.91
N ARG A 597 -17.53 26.22 31.17
CA ARG A 597 -16.45 26.80 30.37
C ARG A 597 -15.44 25.74 29.97
N PHE A 598 -14.77 25.98 28.86
CA PHE A 598 -13.73 25.14 28.26
C PHE A 598 -12.45 25.97 28.14
N HIS A 599 -11.29 25.37 28.40
CA HIS A 599 -10.01 26.09 28.34
C HIS A 599 -9.62 26.52 26.92
N ALA A 600 -9.89 25.69 25.89
CA ALA A 600 -9.76 26.11 24.48
C ALA A 600 -10.73 25.36 23.55
N ILE A 601 -11.62 26.08 22.83
CA ILE A 601 -12.54 25.46 21.86
C ILE A 601 -11.88 25.37 20.47
N ARG A 602 -10.86 24.52 20.32
CA ARG A 602 -10.20 24.27 19.02
C ARG A 602 -11.01 23.33 18.11
N ASN A 603 -11.73 22.38 18.68
CA ASN A 603 -12.65 21.49 17.95
C ASN A 603 -14.08 21.67 18.48
N ARG A 604 -14.99 22.18 17.65
CA ARG A 604 -16.38 22.43 18.02
C ARG A 604 -17.19 21.19 18.43
N ARG A 605 -16.71 19.98 18.14
CA ARG A 605 -17.33 18.70 18.56
C ARG A 605 -16.98 18.27 19.99
N ASN A 606 -15.96 18.88 20.60
CA ASN A 606 -15.54 18.52 21.95
C ASN A 606 -16.56 18.92 23.02
N PRO A 607 -17.20 20.12 22.94
CA PRO A 607 -18.36 20.42 23.76
C PRO A 607 -19.49 19.40 23.64
N ASP A 608 -19.87 19.00 22.42
CA ASP A 608 -20.95 18.02 22.19
C ASP A 608 -20.65 16.69 22.89
N MET A 609 -19.43 16.18 22.71
CA MET A 609 -18.93 14.96 23.36
C MET A 609 -18.85 15.09 24.89
N PHE A 610 -18.50 16.27 25.41
CA PHE A 610 -18.47 16.55 26.84
C PHE A 610 -19.88 16.59 27.45
N TYR A 611 -20.84 17.25 26.77
CA TYR A 611 -22.24 17.22 27.15
C TYR A 611 -22.77 15.78 27.15
N ASP A 612 -22.44 14.96 26.14
CA ASP A 612 -22.84 13.56 26.09
C ASP A 612 -22.21 12.69 27.18
N LEU A 613 -20.99 12.98 27.66
CA LEU A 613 -20.43 12.37 28.86
C LEU A 613 -21.27 12.70 30.11
N ILE A 614 -21.68 13.97 30.30
CA ILE A 614 -22.58 14.38 31.40
C ILE A 614 -23.93 13.68 31.29
N LYS A 615 -24.53 13.66 30.09
CA LYS A 615 -25.83 12.98 29.84
C LYS A 615 -25.75 11.49 30.16
N SER A 616 -24.70 10.82 29.69
CA SER A 616 -24.49 9.38 29.88
C SER A 616 -24.21 9.02 31.33
N HIS A 617 -23.48 9.86 32.07
CA HIS A 617 -23.29 9.68 33.51
C HIS A 617 -24.63 9.85 34.25
N THR A 618 -25.36 10.94 33.97
CA THR A 618 -26.70 11.20 34.55
C THR A 618 -27.67 10.05 34.29
N ALA A 619 -27.59 9.40 33.12
CA ALA A 619 -28.40 8.24 32.76
C ALA A 619 -28.10 7.01 33.62
N LEU A 620 -26.83 6.69 33.91
CA LEU A 620 -26.46 5.58 34.80
C LEU A 620 -27.05 5.76 36.22
N PHE A 621 -27.10 6.99 36.70
CA PHE A 621 -27.57 7.34 38.04
C PHE A 621 -29.04 7.81 38.06
N PHE A 622 -29.84 7.55 37.01
CA PHE A 622 -31.13 8.23 36.83
C PHE A 622 -32.10 8.11 38.01
N MET A 623 -32.13 6.96 38.70
CA MET A 623 -32.98 6.73 39.88
C MET A 623 -32.53 7.50 41.14
N GLN A 624 -31.36 8.14 41.11
CA GLN A 624 -30.75 8.97 42.16
C GLN A 624 -30.69 10.46 41.78
N ARG A 625 -31.50 10.88 40.80
CA ARG A 625 -31.53 12.24 40.26
C ARG A 625 -32.96 12.77 40.30
N ALA A 626 -33.10 14.09 40.29
CA ALA A 626 -34.43 14.69 40.16
C ALA A 626 -35.02 14.33 38.79
N GLN A 627 -36.28 13.90 38.78
CA GLN A 627 -36.99 13.44 37.59
C GLN A 627 -38.28 14.24 37.39
N LYS A 628 -38.74 14.32 36.15
CA LYS A 628 -40.13 14.68 35.79
C LYS A 628 -40.55 13.90 34.55
N THR A 629 -41.82 13.58 34.40
CA THR A 629 -42.37 13.09 33.13
C THR A 629 -42.76 14.28 32.26
N ALA A 630 -42.40 14.27 30.98
CA ALA A 630 -42.87 15.24 29.99
C ALA A 630 -44.28 14.90 29.50
N GLU A 631 -44.94 15.83 28.81
CA GLU A 631 -46.29 15.64 28.25
C GLU A 631 -46.36 14.50 27.21
N ASP A 632 -45.25 14.20 26.53
CA ASP A 632 -45.12 13.07 25.60
C ASP A 632 -44.81 11.73 26.29
N GLY A 633 -44.80 11.69 27.62
CA GLY A 633 -44.45 10.51 28.43
C GLY A 633 -42.95 10.26 28.61
N THR A 634 -42.06 11.06 28.02
CA THR A 634 -40.61 10.89 28.19
C THR A 634 -40.19 11.21 29.61
N LEU A 635 -39.35 10.35 30.23
CA LEU A 635 -38.76 10.63 31.53
C LEU A 635 -37.61 11.63 31.39
N CYS A 636 -37.82 12.87 31.82
CA CYS A 636 -36.76 13.85 31.94
C CYS A 636 -35.97 13.65 33.25
N VAL A 637 -34.64 13.69 33.16
CA VAL A 637 -33.72 13.52 34.30
C VAL A 637 -32.82 14.75 34.39
N TYR A 638 -32.67 15.33 35.57
CA TYR A 638 -31.82 16.51 35.80
C TYR A 638 -30.41 16.10 36.22
N ALA A 639 -29.40 16.54 35.47
CA ALA A 639 -27.99 16.38 35.80
C ALA A 639 -27.58 17.26 36.99
N THR A 640 -26.58 16.81 37.75
CA THR A 640 -26.01 17.50 38.92
C THR A 640 -24.55 17.88 38.69
N GLU A 641 -23.99 18.73 39.56
CA GLU A 641 -22.57 19.09 39.49
C GLU A 641 -21.63 17.89 39.77
N ALA A 642 -22.13 16.81 40.37
CA ALA A 642 -21.42 15.53 40.47
C ALA A 642 -21.30 14.83 39.10
N ASP A 643 -22.36 14.88 38.27
CA ASP A 643 -22.33 14.33 36.90
C ASP A 643 -21.41 15.16 36.00
N PHE A 644 -21.36 16.49 36.20
CA PHE A 644 -20.32 17.34 35.59
C PHE A 644 -18.92 16.92 36.02
N SER A 645 -18.68 16.74 37.33
CA SER A 645 -17.36 16.43 37.87
C SER A 645 -16.82 15.09 37.35
N ALA A 646 -17.65 14.05 37.34
CA ALA A 646 -17.29 12.73 36.83
C ALA A 646 -17.06 12.70 35.30
N ALA A 647 -17.80 13.52 34.54
CA ALA A 647 -17.54 13.72 33.11
C ALA A 647 -16.24 14.49 32.87
N ASN A 648 -15.96 15.53 33.67
CA ASN A 648 -14.78 16.38 33.54
C ASN A 648 -13.48 15.64 33.85
N GLU A 649 -13.51 14.76 34.84
CA GLU A 649 -12.40 13.84 35.16
C GLU A 649 -12.02 13.00 33.92
N ILE A 650 -12.99 12.31 33.32
CA ILE A 650 -12.78 11.45 32.13
C ILE A 650 -12.34 12.29 30.93
N PHE A 651 -12.98 13.44 30.69
CA PHE A 651 -12.66 14.32 29.57
C PHE A 651 -11.25 14.91 29.70
N THR A 652 -10.81 15.29 30.91
CA THR A 652 -9.44 15.73 31.19
C THR A 652 -8.44 14.60 30.94
N LEU A 653 -8.72 13.38 31.41
CA LEU A 653 -7.86 12.20 31.20
C LEU A 653 -7.72 11.85 29.70
N LEU A 654 -8.79 11.94 28.92
CA LEU A 654 -8.80 11.67 27.47
C LEU A 654 -8.11 12.76 26.63
N ASN A 655 -7.98 13.99 27.13
CA ASN A 655 -7.23 15.06 26.48
C ASN A 655 -5.75 15.10 26.89
N GLY A 656 -5.39 14.47 28.02
CA GLY A 656 -4.03 14.48 28.59
C GLY A 656 -3.35 13.11 28.60
N THR A 657 -3.43 12.39 29.72
CA THR A 657 -2.54 11.25 30.03
C THR A 657 -3.00 9.90 29.47
N ALA A 658 -4.27 9.76 29.12
CA ALA A 658 -4.91 8.49 28.73
C ALA A 658 -5.56 8.52 27.33
N GLY A 659 -5.38 9.60 26.57
CA GLY A 659 -5.92 9.73 25.23
C GLY A 659 -5.37 10.94 24.48
N GLY A 660 -5.54 10.92 23.16
CA GLY A 660 -5.19 12.02 22.27
C GLY A 660 -6.41 12.77 21.77
N GLN A 661 -7.42 13.00 22.62
CA GLN A 661 -8.76 13.42 22.18
C GLN A 661 -8.76 14.80 21.49
N GLU A 662 -7.97 15.76 21.98
CA GLU A 662 -7.68 17.02 21.29
C GLU A 662 -6.40 16.95 20.46
N SER A 663 -5.31 16.52 21.09
CA SER A 663 -3.95 16.64 20.57
C SER A 663 -3.62 15.70 19.39
N LYS A 664 -4.48 14.71 19.12
CA LYS A 664 -4.29 13.62 18.13
C LYS A 664 -2.96 12.86 18.27
N LEU A 665 -2.34 12.91 19.45
CA LEU A 665 -1.09 12.22 19.72
C LEU A 665 -1.30 10.70 19.78
N THR A 666 -0.27 9.98 19.34
CA THR A 666 -0.02 8.60 19.75
C THR A 666 0.57 8.57 21.17
N LYS A 667 0.50 7.42 21.85
CA LYS A 667 1.02 7.30 23.23
C LYS A 667 2.53 7.63 23.26
N LYS A 668 3.25 7.11 22.26
CA LYS A 668 4.70 7.30 22.05
C LYS A 668 5.10 8.75 21.72
N GLU A 669 4.18 9.55 21.17
CA GLU A 669 4.39 10.99 20.97
C GLU A 669 4.18 11.78 22.27
N ALA A 670 3.14 11.47 23.04
CA ALA A 670 2.89 12.10 24.34
C ALA A 670 3.99 11.80 25.36
N ASP A 671 4.48 10.56 25.40
CA ASP A 671 5.57 10.16 26.30
C ASP A 671 6.89 10.85 25.93
N LEU A 672 7.16 11.07 24.64
CA LEU A 672 8.32 11.86 24.20
C LEU A 672 8.21 13.33 24.61
N LEU A 673 7.02 13.94 24.48
CA LEU A 673 6.76 15.31 24.95
C LEU A 673 6.91 15.44 26.48
N ALA A 674 6.47 14.45 27.25
CA ALA A 674 6.64 14.42 28.70
C ALA A 674 8.14 14.36 29.09
N VAL A 675 8.96 13.55 28.39
CA VAL A 675 10.42 13.51 28.60
C VAL A 675 11.08 14.84 28.22
N ILE A 676 10.66 15.47 27.12
CA ILE A 676 11.14 16.80 26.71
C ILE A 676 10.81 17.84 27.80
N GLN A 677 9.57 17.87 28.29
CA GLN A 677 9.13 18.75 29.36
C GLN A 677 9.93 18.53 30.65
N GLN A 678 10.08 17.27 31.09
CA GLN A 678 10.79 16.92 32.33
C GLN A 678 12.29 17.24 32.25
N ALA A 679 12.91 17.14 31.07
CA ALA A 679 14.31 17.47 30.86
C ALA A 679 14.61 18.99 30.95
N GLY A 680 13.59 19.85 30.88
CA GLY A 680 13.67 21.27 31.23
C GLY A 680 14.58 22.14 30.35
N ARG A 681 15.00 21.66 29.18
CA ARG A 681 15.85 22.42 28.24
C ARG A 681 14.98 23.17 27.23
N SER A 682 15.48 24.30 26.72
CA SER A 682 14.90 25.02 25.58
C SER A 682 15.33 24.48 24.22
N GLU A 683 16.34 23.59 24.17
CA GLU A 683 16.88 23.04 22.92
C GLU A 683 17.44 21.62 23.10
N PHE A 684 17.22 20.77 22.10
CA PHE A 684 17.61 19.35 22.09
C PHE A 684 18.10 18.91 20.70
N THR A 685 19.04 17.98 20.63
CA THR A 685 19.25 17.16 19.42
C THR A 685 18.53 15.81 19.55
N ILE A 686 18.32 15.10 18.44
CA ILE A 686 17.82 13.71 18.51
C ILE A 686 18.76 12.82 19.35
N GLN A 687 20.06 13.10 19.40
CA GLN A 687 21.01 12.35 20.24
C GLN A 687 20.80 12.61 21.74
N ASP A 688 20.41 13.83 22.14
CA ASP A 688 20.00 14.10 23.53
C ASP A 688 18.74 13.32 23.89
N LEU A 689 17.74 13.31 22.99
CA LEU A 689 16.51 12.56 23.19
C LEU A 689 16.77 11.04 23.23
N GLN A 690 17.72 10.52 22.45
CA GLN A 690 18.16 9.12 22.57
C GLN A 690 18.77 8.81 23.95
N ARG A 691 19.59 9.72 24.50
CA ARG A 691 20.19 9.56 25.83
C ARG A 691 19.15 9.63 26.95
N LEU A 692 18.11 10.47 26.79
CA LEU A 692 17.04 10.63 27.77
C LEU A 692 15.99 9.50 27.74
N THR A 693 15.68 8.95 26.56
CA THR A 693 14.60 7.96 26.38
C THR A 693 15.08 6.51 26.20
N GLY A 694 16.38 6.29 25.98
CA GLY A 694 16.92 5.00 25.53
C GLY A 694 16.47 4.57 24.12
N SER A 695 15.64 5.35 23.43
CA SER A 695 15.05 4.97 22.14
C SER A 695 16.03 5.10 20.97
N SER A 696 15.75 4.34 19.89
CA SER A 696 16.57 4.41 18.68
C SER A 696 16.35 5.72 17.90
N TYR A 697 17.41 6.25 17.27
CA TYR A 697 17.37 7.44 16.41
C TYR A 697 16.20 7.41 15.43
N SER A 698 16.04 6.28 14.72
CA SER A 698 14.99 6.07 13.72
C SER A 698 13.57 6.04 14.29
N SER A 699 13.41 5.79 15.59
CA SER A 699 12.11 5.92 16.27
C SER A 699 11.83 7.39 16.56
N ILE A 700 12.74 8.06 17.28
CA ILE A 700 12.59 9.46 17.69
C ILE A 700 12.44 10.39 16.47
N TYR A 701 13.26 10.19 15.43
CA TYR A 701 13.14 10.94 14.17
C TYR A 701 11.74 10.82 13.57
N ARG A 702 11.16 9.61 13.56
CA ARG A 702 9.79 9.37 13.04
C ARG A 702 8.70 9.95 13.92
N THR A 703 8.86 9.85 15.25
CA THR A 703 7.94 10.48 16.22
C THR A 703 7.90 12.00 16.01
N ILE A 704 9.04 12.64 15.71
CA ILE A 704 9.12 14.09 15.56
C ILE A 704 8.73 14.58 14.15
N LYS A 705 9.25 13.94 13.10
CA LYS A 705 9.12 14.38 11.69
C LYS A 705 7.99 13.69 10.89
N GLY A 706 7.38 12.64 11.45
CA GLY A 706 6.49 11.76 10.69
C GLY A 706 7.24 10.77 9.78
N TYR A 707 6.49 10.00 8.98
CA TYR A 707 7.04 9.13 7.93
C TYR A 707 5.98 8.64 6.93
N ASP A 708 6.40 8.28 5.71
CA ASP A 708 5.58 7.55 4.77
C ASP A 708 5.74 6.02 4.90
N SER A 709 4.64 5.27 4.75
CA SER A 709 4.65 3.82 4.69
C SER A 709 3.49 3.28 3.86
N ARG A 710 3.80 2.44 2.85
CA ARG A 710 2.80 1.78 1.98
C ARG A 710 1.81 2.76 1.31
N GLY A 711 2.26 3.95 0.93
CA GLY A 711 1.40 4.99 0.32
C GLY A 711 0.54 5.77 1.31
N LYS A 712 0.68 5.54 2.63
CA LYS A 712 0.04 6.34 3.69
C LYS A 712 1.10 7.20 4.38
N ASN A 713 0.82 8.49 4.56
CA ASN A 713 1.62 9.41 5.35
C ASN A 713 1.22 9.32 6.83
N TYR A 714 2.19 9.45 7.74
CA TYR A 714 1.99 9.48 9.19
C TYR A 714 2.60 10.78 9.73
N THR A 715 1.74 11.69 10.20
CA THR A 715 2.12 13.00 10.75
C THR A 715 2.84 12.86 12.11
N GLY A 716 3.74 13.79 12.43
CA GLY A 716 4.59 13.75 13.63
C GLY A 716 4.46 14.99 14.54
N LEU A 717 5.24 15.03 15.63
CA LEU A 717 5.16 16.10 16.62
C LEU A 717 5.33 17.53 16.07
N LEU A 718 6.17 17.74 15.05
CA LEU A 718 6.35 19.08 14.44
C LEU A 718 5.09 19.64 13.75
N GLU A 719 4.10 18.79 13.46
CA GLU A 719 2.82 19.17 12.87
C GLU A 719 1.70 19.27 13.94
N LYS A 720 1.82 18.48 15.01
CA LYS A 720 0.80 18.37 16.07
C LYS A 720 1.03 19.32 17.25
N CYS A 721 2.29 19.56 17.62
CA CYS A 721 2.67 20.28 18.84
C CYS A 721 3.30 21.64 18.49
N PRO A 722 2.61 22.77 18.70
CA PRO A 722 3.10 24.10 18.32
C PRO A 722 4.31 24.57 19.16
N ALA A 723 4.56 23.92 20.30
CA ALA A 723 5.69 24.20 21.18
C ALA A 723 7.02 23.60 20.71
N LEU A 724 7.03 22.82 19.62
CA LEU A 724 8.21 22.16 19.08
C LEU A 724 8.54 22.72 17.68
N SER A 725 9.74 23.27 17.51
CA SER A 725 10.26 23.73 16.22
C SER A 725 11.68 23.19 15.98
N TYR A 726 12.28 23.42 14.82
CA TYR A 726 13.64 22.97 14.53
C TYR A 726 14.42 23.96 13.66
N THR A 727 15.75 23.95 13.82
CA THR A 727 16.70 24.69 12.99
C THR A 727 17.85 23.80 12.55
N ASP A 728 18.40 24.07 11.37
CA ASP A 728 19.62 23.43 10.88
C ASP A 728 20.85 24.06 11.56
N ARG A 729 21.58 23.28 12.37
CA ARG A 729 22.86 23.71 12.96
C ARG A 729 24.03 22.88 12.44
N THR A 730 25.24 23.41 12.58
CA THR A 730 26.48 22.65 12.36
C THR A 730 27.20 22.50 13.69
N VAL A 731 27.08 21.33 14.30
CA VAL A 731 27.76 21.01 15.55
C VAL A 731 29.20 20.61 15.23
N THR A 732 30.17 21.25 15.90
CA THR A 732 31.56 20.80 15.86
C THR A 732 31.77 19.89 17.05
N MET A 733 31.94 18.58 16.81
CA MET A 733 32.32 17.63 17.85
C MET A 733 33.83 17.48 17.86
N ASN A 734 34.45 17.73 19.02
CA ASN A 734 35.84 17.38 19.26
C ASN A 734 35.85 15.94 19.76
N GLU A 735 36.39 15.02 18.97
CA GLU A 735 36.72 13.67 19.43
C GLU A 735 38.04 13.75 20.24
N GLU A 736 38.26 12.83 21.19
CA GLU A 736 39.31 12.97 22.23
C GLU A 736 40.74 13.04 21.67
N ASP A 737 40.95 12.53 20.45
CA ASP A 737 42.20 12.65 19.67
C ASP A 737 42.42 14.04 19.00
N GLY A 738 41.62 15.04 19.36
CA GLY A 738 41.79 16.43 18.90
C GLY A 738 41.23 16.72 17.49
N ILE A 739 40.52 15.77 16.88
CA ILE A 739 39.92 15.95 15.55
C ILE A 739 38.54 16.61 15.69
N SER A 740 38.40 17.84 15.19
CA SER A 740 37.14 18.61 15.24
C SER A 740 36.23 18.29 14.03
N VAL A 741 35.30 17.36 14.19
CA VAL A 741 34.38 16.94 13.13
C VAL A 741 33.14 17.83 13.10
N ARG A 742 33.00 18.65 12.05
CA ARG A 742 31.78 19.45 11.78
C ARG A 742 30.68 18.56 11.18
N ARG A 743 29.62 18.29 11.95
CA ARG A 743 28.42 17.55 11.49
C ARG A 743 27.22 18.49 11.45
N ARG A 744 26.54 18.61 10.29
CA ARG A 744 25.22 19.25 10.21
C ARG A 744 24.22 18.38 10.97
N THR A 745 23.41 18.97 11.83
CA THR A 745 22.46 18.28 12.72
C THR A 745 21.33 19.24 13.06
N GLU A 746 20.11 18.74 13.00
CA GLU A 746 18.92 19.49 13.38
C GLU A 746 18.90 19.67 14.90
N ALA A 747 18.73 20.91 15.34
CA ALA A 747 18.50 21.26 16.74
C ALA A 747 17.04 21.69 16.89
N TYR A 748 16.36 21.07 17.85
CA TYR A 748 14.93 21.18 18.09
C TYR A 748 14.70 22.12 19.27
N ALA A 749 14.03 23.25 19.02
CA ALA A 749 13.72 24.24 20.02
C ALA A 749 12.35 23.93 20.66
N TRP A 750 12.27 24.17 21.96
CA TRP A 750 11.13 23.83 22.82
C TRP A 750 10.67 25.06 23.60
N ASP A 751 9.37 25.31 23.58
CA ASP A 751 8.71 26.37 24.36
C ASP A 751 7.88 25.77 25.52
N PRO A 752 8.36 25.82 26.77
CA PRO A 752 7.64 25.29 27.92
C PRO A 752 6.35 26.04 28.27
N GLU A 753 6.17 27.28 27.81
CA GLU A 753 5.02 28.14 28.10
C GLU A 753 3.89 27.83 27.12
N LEU A 754 4.22 27.83 25.81
CA LEU A 754 3.32 27.43 24.73
C LEU A 754 2.90 25.97 24.86
N TYR A 755 3.79 25.08 25.34
CA TYR A 755 3.42 23.71 25.66
C TYR A 755 2.41 23.64 26.81
N ARG A 756 2.64 24.39 27.91
CA ARG A 756 1.71 24.42 29.06
C ARG A 756 0.31 24.83 28.63
N TYR A 757 0.18 25.91 27.87
CA TYR A 757 -1.11 26.41 27.35
C TYR A 757 -1.77 25.46 26.33
N TRP A 758 -0.98 24.73 25.54
CA TRP A 758 -1.50 23.74 24.60
C TRP A 758 -1.97 22.45 25.30
N ALA A 759 -1.22 21.98 26.30
CA ALA A 759 -1.52 20.76 27.06
C ALA A 759 -2.69 20.92 28.05
N SER A 760 -3.04 22.14 28.46
CA SER A 760 -4.19 22.42 29.32
C SER A 760 -5.54 22.53 28.58
N GLY A 761 -5.56 22.40 27.24
CA GLY A 761 -6.72 22.69 26.38
C GLY A 761 -8.06 22.02 26.77
N GLY A 762 -7.99 20.79 27.26
CA GLY A 762 -9.17 19.95 27.54
C GLY A 762 -9.81 20.09 28.93
N ALA A 763 -9.39 21.05 29.76
CA ALA A 763 -9.99 21.24 31.10
C ALA A 763 -11.29 22.06 31.04
N CYS A 764 -12.34 21.58 31.71
CA CYS A 764 -13.60 22.31 31.89
C CYS A 764 -13.78 22.78 33.35
N TRP A 765 -14.53 23.86 33.56
CA TRP A 765 -14.97 24.29 34.89
C TRP A 765 -16.40 24.85 34.86
N LEU A 766 -16.97 25.09 36.05
CA LEU A 766 -18.23 25.80 36.24
C LEU A 766 -17.93 27.21 36.78
N ASP A 767 -18.45 28.24 36.11
CA ASP A 767 -18.48 29.59 36.67
C ASP A 767 -19.34 29.62 37.94
N ARG A 768 -18.96 30.49 38.88
CA ARG A 768 -19.75 30.77 40.09
C ARG A 768 -21.01 31.55 39.72
N ASP A 769 -22.11 31.24 40.40
CA ASP A 769 -23.40 31.86 40.12
C ASP A 769 -23.39 33.35 40.54
N PRO A 770 -23.79 34.32 39.69
CA PRO A 770 -23.84 35.74 40.03
C PRO A 770 -24.85 36.14 41.12
N LYS A 771 -25.48 35.16 41.81
CA LYS A 771 -26.65 35.33 42.69
C LYS A 771 -26.47 34.72 44.08
N THR A 772 -25.32 34.95 44.70
CA THR A 772 -25.17 34.90 46.16
C THR A 772 -24.59 36.21 46.67
N GLY A 773 -25.43 37.26 46.68
CA GLY A 773 -25.11 38.50 47.38
C GLY A 773 -25.17 38.30 48.89
N GLY A 774 -24.02 38.44 49.56
CA GLY A 774 -23.88 38.38 51.00
C GLY A 774 -22.52 38.94 51.38
N ASP A 775 -22.49 40.06 52.10
CA ASP A 775 -21.26 40.81 52.38
C ASP A 775 -20.28 40.02 53.26
N GLY A 776 -19.02 39.93 52.81
CA GLY A 776 -17.98 39.13 53.43
C GLY A 776 -16.60 39.44 52.84
N LEU A 777 -16.04 40.58 53.24
CA LEU A 777 -14.75 41.08 52.78
C LEU A 777 -13.58 40.18 53.22
N ASP A 778 -12.92 39.48 52.28
CA ASP A 778 -11.45 39.59 52.10
C ASP A 778 -10.95 39.07 50.73
N SER A 779 -9.85 39.66 50.26
CA SER A 779 -8.82 39.17 49.34
C SER A 779 -9.13 38.09 48.28
N LEU A 780 -9.19 38.50 47.02
CA LEU A 780 -8.05 38.38 46.08
C LEU A 780 -8.33 39.12 44.76
N GLN A 781 -7.33 39.81 44.19
CA GLN A 781 -7.48 40.53 42.92
C GLN A 781 -7.37 39.59 41.70
N PRO A 782 -8.19 39.76 40.65
CA PRO A 782 -8.01 39.02 39.40
C PRO A 782 -6.82 39.58 38.61
N LEU A 783 -5.89 38.71 38.21
CA LEU A 783 -4.86 39.05 37.23
C LEU A 783 -5.51 39.16 35.85
N GLN A 784 -5.44 40.35 35.25
CA GLN A 784 -5.70 40.50 33.82
C GLN A 784 -4.62 39.76 33.02
N GLN A 785 -5.05 38.95 32.06
CA GLN A 785 -4.23 38.61 30.89
C GLN A 785 -5.02 39.05 29.66
N ASP A 786 -4.43 39.95 28.87
CA ASP A 786 -5.10 40.56 27.74
C ASP A 786 -5.31 39.56 26.60
N SER A 787 -6.56 39.17 26.38
CA SER A 787 -6.99 38.45 25.18
C SER A 787 -7.64 39.43 24.22
N CYS A 788 -6.88 39.88 23.21
CA CYS A 788 -7.36 40.82 22.20
C CYS A 788 -8.41 40.17 21.27
N SER A 789 -9.68 40.46 21.54
CA SER A 789 -10.81 40.10 20.67
C SER A 789 -10.73 40.80 19.32
N PHE A 790 -10.81 40.03 18.23
CA PHE A 790 -11.26 40.54 16.93
C PHE A 790 -12.68 40.02 16.67
N PRO A 791 -13.67 40.89 16.40
CA PRO A 791 -15.03 40.45 16.14
C PRO A 791 -15.15 39.80 14.76
N ALA A 792 -16.00 38.78 14.66
CA ALA A 792 -16.44 38.19 13.41
C ALA A 792 -17.94 38.44 13.28
N ASP A 793 -18.30 39.68 12.95
CA ASP A 793 -19.70 40.09 12.81
C ASP A 793 -20.32 39.44 11.57
N ALA A 794 -21.32 38.61 11.82
CA ALA A 794 -22.15 37.97 10.81
C ALA A 794 -23.61 38.05 11.27
N GLU A 795 -24.23 39.21 11.06
CA GLU A 795 -25.67 39.33 11.27
C GLU A 795 -26.43 38.48 10.24
N ASN A 796 -27.42 37.74 10.72
CA ASN A 796 -28.40 37.12 9.84
C ASN A 796 -29.33 38.21 9.32
N ASP A 797 -29.88 38.00 8.12
CA ASP A 797 -31.28 38.36 7.93
C ASP A 797 -32.03 37.28 7.16
N ARG A 798 -33.32 37.14 7.48
CA ARG A 798 -34.27 36.26 6.79
C ARG A 798 -35.52 37.08 6.51
N ASP A 799 -35.90 37.19 5.25
CA ASP A 799 -37.29 36.98 4.79
C ASP A 799 -37.44 37.20 3.27
N GLY A 800 -38.61 36.86 2.73
CA GLY A 800 -39.09 37.43 1.47
C GLY A 800 -39.14 36.49 0.26
N PHE A 801 -40.35 36.13 -0.16
CA PHE A 801 -40.63 35.66 -1.52
C PHE A 801 -40.38 36.78 -2.54
N SER A 802 -39.88 36.44 -3.74
CA SER A 802 -40.65 36.54 -5.00
C SER A 802 -39.82 36.12 -6.24
N SER A 803 -40.48 35.89 -7.36
CA SER A 803 -39.90 35.57 -8.67
C SER A 803 -39.66 36.80 -9.54
N SER A 804 -38.58 36.82 -10.33
CA SER A 804 -38.62 37.19 -11.77
C SER A 804 -37.25 37.07 -12.44
N SER A 805 -37.26 36.87 -13.76
CA SER A 805 -36.07 36.95 -14.63
C SER A 805 -35.74 38.40 -14.96
N PHE A 806 -34.45 38.73 -15.22
CA PHE A 806 -33.96 39.22 -16.52
C PHE A 806 -32.43 39.48 -16.50
N SER A 807 -31.88 40.01 -17.59
CA SER A 807 -30.48 39.80 -18.01
C SER A 807 -29.58 41.04 -17.95
N ASN A 808 -28.28 40.82 -18.24
CA ASN A 808 -27.29 41.72 -18.87
C ASN A 808 -26.45 42.73 -18.03
N ASP A 809 -25.18 42.34 -17.85
CA ASP A 809 -23.99 42.96 -18.49
C ASP A 809 -23.30 44.23 -17.87
N ALA A 810 -22.06 44.47 -18.37
CA ALA A 810 -21.24 45.70 -18.36
C ALA A 810 -20.32 46.10 -17.16
N HIS A 811 -19.00 46.03 -17.43
CA HIS A 811 -17.93 47.03 -17.15
C HIS A 811 -17.44 47.43 -15.73
N ARG A 812 -16.40 46.70 -15.27
CA ARG A 812 -15.00 47.17 -15.03
C ARG A 812 -14.71 48.69 -14.96
N LYS A 813 -14.23 49.18 -13.79
CA LYS A 813 -13.20 50.23 -13.51
C LYS A 813 -13.28 50.64 -12.01
N GLU A 814 -12.27 51.16 -11.28
CA GLU A 814 -10.78 51.22 -11.42
C GLU A 814 -10.15 51.57 -10.03
N ASN A 815 -8.82 51.49 -9.86
CA ASN A 815 -8.12 51.78 -8.59
C ASN A 815 -7.74 53.28 -8.43
N SER A 816 -7.65 53.79 -7.18
CA SER A 816 -6.73 54.89 -6.76
C SER A 816 -6.71 55.02 -5.21
N ILE A 817 -5.64 54.66 -4.47
CA ILE A 817 -4.41 55.43 -4.13
C ILE A 817 -4.65 56.65 -3.21
N LEU A 818 -3.77 56.79 -2.18
CA LEU A 818 -3.21 58.01 -1.52
C LEU A 818 -3.23 57.92 0.03
N LYS A 819 -2.22 58.40 0.80
CA LYS A 819 -0.76 58.57 0.56
C LYS A 819 -0.02 58.89 1.88
N ASN A 820 1.30 58.69 1.90
CA ASN A 820 2.39 59.52 2.46
C ASN A 820 3.58 58.60 2.82
N ASP A 821 4.80 58.74 2.28
CA ASP A 821 5.73 59.91 2.20
C ASP A 821 6.45 60.13 3.55
N ASP A 822 7.74 60.52 3.63
CA ASP A 822 8.86 60.69 2.66
C ASP A 822 10.18 60.48 3.49
N LEU A 823 11.45 60.37 3.07
CA LEU A 823 12.34 60.67 1.91
C LEU A 823 13.35 59.47 1.79
N GLN A 824 14.39 59.29 0.96
CA GLN A 824 15.08 59.78 -0.28
C GLN A 824 16.18 58.69 -0.57
N GLN A 825 17.18 58.69 -1.48
CA GLN A 825 17.76 59.44 -2.64
C GLN A 825 18.71 58.41 -3.34
N SER A 826 19.16 58.48 -4.61
CA SER A 826 18.62 59.07 -5.85
C SER A 826 19.55 58.82 -7.06
N LEU A 827 18.98 58.77 -8.28
CA LEU A 827 19.61 59.10 -9.60
C LEU A 827 20.75 58.18 -10.12
N GLU A 828 21.02 58.03 -11.42
CA GLU A 828 20.42 58.49 -12.71
C GLU A 828 20.09 57.22 -13.56
N SER A 829 18.99 57.06 -14.32
CA SER A 829 18.52 57.72 -15.58
C SER A 829 19.50 57.60 -16.78
N THR A 830 19.09 57.39 -18.05
CA THR A 830 17.81 57.70 -18.74
C THR A 830 17.56 56.83 -20.02
N SER A 831 16.33 56.85 -20.55
CA SER A 831 15.83 56.59 -21.95
C SER A 831 16.77 56.14 -23.10
N GLY A 832 16.31 55.41 -24.15
CA GLY A 832 14.97 54.88 -24.49
C GLY A 832 14.73 54.71 -26.02
N GLN A 833 13.57 54.15 -26.40
CA GLN A 833 12.99 54.00 -27.76
C GLN A 833 13.59 52.99 -28.77
N GLU A 834 12.70 52.41 -29.61
CA GLU A 834 12.92 51.53 -30.78
C GLU A 834 12.68 52.33 -32.11
N PRO A 835 12.75 51.78 -33.36
CA PRO A 835 13.08 50.42 -33.84
C PRO A 835 14.15 50.36 -34.97
N GLY A 836 14.35 49.17 -35.59
CA GLY A 836 15.36 48.88 -36.66
C GLY A 836 14.96 49.29 -38.10
N PRO A 837 15.53 48.70 -39.20
CA PRO A 837 16.25 47.40 -39.31
C PRO A 837 17.62 47.42 -40.06
N ASP A 838 18.13 46.23 -40.41
CA ASP A 838 19.29 45.85 -41.27
C ASP A 838 19.35 46.54 -42.68
N PRO A 839 20.46 46.50 -43.48
CA PRO A 839 21.48 45.41 -43.55
C PRO A 839 22.97 45.69 -43.96
N ASP A 840 23.77 44.61 -43.90
CA ASP A 840 24.79 44.12 -44.86
C ASP A 840 26.29 44.59 -44.97
N TYR A 841 27.14 43.58 -45.23
CA TYR A 841 28.54 43.50 -45.77
C TYR A 841 29.72 44.38 -45.28
N SER A 842 30.46 43.83 -44.30
CA SER A 842 31.93 43.56 -44.26
C SER A 842 32.98 44.29 -45.15
N VAL A 843 34.18 44.58 -44.59
CA VAL A 843 35.50 44.21 -45.17
C VAL A 843 36.70 44.32 -44.17
N HIS A 844 37.68 43.42 -44.33
CA HIS A 844 39.04 43.24 -43.74
C HIS A 844 39.66 44.16 -42.64
N ASP A 845 40.11 43.53 -41.53
CA ASP A 845 41.51 43.16 -41.13
C ASP A 845 42.73 43.93 -41.75
N PRO A 846 43.95 44.06 -41.13
CA PRO A 846 44.47 43.46 -39.87
C PRO A 846 45.21 44.41 -38.89
N GLY A 847 45.67 43.93 -37.72
CA GLY A 847 46.53 44.73 -36.80
C GLY A 847 47.06 44.04 -35.52
N SER A 848 48.15 43.27 -35.64
CA SER A 848 48.84 42.48 -34.60
C SER A 848 49.18 43.12 -33.23
N ALA A 849 49.19 42.28 -32.18
CA ALA A 849 50.09 42.38 -31.02
C ALA A 849 50.57 40.97 -30.61
N ALA A 850 51.84 40.78 -30.20
CA ALA A 850 52.43 39.43 -30.06
C ALA A 850 53.57 39.29 -29.03
N THR A 851 53.55 38.19 -28.26
CA THR A 851 54.67 37.51 -27.57
C THR A 851 54.16 36.10 -27.18
N ALA A 852 54.78 34.93 -27.41
CA ALA A 852 56.17 34.52 -27.67
C ALA A 852 57.07 34.55 -26.41
N THR A 853 57.82 33.50 -25.98
CA THR A 853 57.80 32.03 -26.23
C THR A 853 58.73 31.36 -25.17
N GLN A 854 58.61 30.06 -24.87
CA GLN A 854 59.75 29.11 -24.86
C GLN A 854 59.37 27.65 -24.55
N ASN A 855 60.24 26.72 -25.00
CA ASN A 855 60.25 25.28 -24.78
C ASN A 855 61.72 24.84 -24.64
N GLU A 856 61.99 23.73 -23.94
CA GLU A 856 63.20 22.91 -24.14
C GLU A 856 62.85 21.42 -24.13
N ALA A 857 63.67 20.58 -24.78
CA ALA A 857 63.42 19.14 -24.98
C ALA A 857 64.72 18.35 -25.16
N ILE A 858 64.74 17.06 -24.77
CA ILE A 858 65.85 16.11 -24.97
C ILE A 858 65.31 14.74 -25.46
N ILE A 859 66.14 13.99 -26.19
CA ILE A 859 65.80 12.82 -27.04
C ILE A 859 66.64 11.59 -26.66
N ALA A 860 66.04 10.38 -26.60
CA ALA A 860 66.65 9.05 -26.88
C ALA A 860 65.64 7.89 -26.63
N GLN A 861 65.67 6.70 -27.25
CA GLN A 861 66.34 6.17 -28.46
C GLN A 861 65.60 4.90 -28.98
N SER A 862 66.00 4.38 -30.15
CA SER A 862 65.49 3.17 -30.86
C SER A 862 65.70 1.84 -30.09
N GLY A 863 65.10 0.68 -30.45
CA GLY A 863 64.15 0.32 -31.54
C GLY A 863 64.15 -1.19 -31.86
N ASN A 864 63.57 -1.59 -33.01
CA ASN A 864 63.47 -2.96 -33.59
C ASN A 864 62.61 -4.01 -32.83
N GLN A 865 61.50 -4.51 -33.41
CA GLN A 865 61.35 -5.51 -34.49
C GLN A 865 61.50 -6.99 -34.05
N LYS A 866 60.39 -7.76 -34.08
CA LYS A 866 60.15 -8.74 -35.16
C LYS A 866 58.74 -9.36 -35.12
N THR A 867 58.25 -9.75 -36.29
CA THR A 867 57.05 -10.57 -36.52
C THR A 867 57.40 -12.07 -36.51
N GLN A 868 56.44 -12.95 -36.21
CA GLN A 868 55.87 -13.91 -37.20
C GLN A 868 54.83 -14.87 -36.58
N HIS A 869 54.19 -15.63 -37.49
CA HIS A 869 53.22 -16.74 -37.32
C HIS A 869 53.66 -17.81 -36.30
N GLY A 870 52.79 -18.68 -35.77
CA GLY A 870 51.35 -18.87 -35.96
C GLY A 870 50.92 -20.34 -35.81
N LEU A 871 49.63 -20.62 -36.01
CA LEU A 871 48.97 -21.94 -36.12
C LEU A 871 48.79 -22.82 -34.84
N PHE A 872 47.57 -23.35 -34.76
CA PHE A 872 47.05 -24.51 -34.01
C PHE A 872 47.83 -25.83 -34.34
N PRO A 873 47.64 -27.00 -33.65
CA PRO A 873 46.38 -27.42 -33.00
C PRO A 873 46.39 -28.37 -31.77
N SER A 874 45.18 -28.57 -31.23
CA SER A 874 44.67 -29.83 -30.63
C SER A 874 45.24 -30.35 -29.29
N GLY A 875 44.53 -31.31 -28.69
CA GLY A 875 44.93 -32.05 -27.48
C GLY A 875 43.84 -32.06 -26.40
N ARG A 876 43.24 -33.22 -26.14
CA ARG A 876 42.25 -33.43 -25.05
C ARG A 876 42.87 -34.17 -23.85
N CYS A 877 42.27 -33.91 -22.69
CA CYS A 877 42.10 -34.81 -21.53
C CYS A 877 43.18 -34.95 -20.44
N THR A 878 42.62 -35.11 -19.23
CA THR A 878 43.09 -35.83 -18.03
C THR A 878 44.20 -35.25 -17.13
N GLN A 879 43.88 -35.24 -15.84
CA GLN A 879 44.71 -34.97 -14.64
C GLN A 879 45.26 -36.33 -14.09
N PRO A 880 45.83 -36.49 -12.86
CA PRO A 880 46.15 -35.54 -11.77
C PRO A 880 47.52 -35.77 -11.04
N ALA A 881 47.71 -35.14 -9.86
CA ALA A 881 48.75 -35.36 -8.83
C ALA A 881 50.21 -34.94 -9.19
N ALA A 882 50.86 -33.99 -8.48
CA ALA A 882 51.43 -34.02 -7.11
C ALA A 882 52.66 -34.96 -6.99
N THR A 883 53.81 -34.61 -6.39
CA THR A 883 54.20 -33.60 -5.37
C THR A 883 55.69 -33.22 -5.60
N VAL A 884 56.32 -32.10 -5.16
CA VAL A 884 56.97 -31.81 -3.84
C VAL A 884 57.69 -30.41 -3.92
N GLN A 885 57.73 -29.68 -2.78
CA GLN A 885 58.60 -28.56 -2.29
C GLN A 885 59.78 -27.99 -3.14
N ALA A 886 60.24 -26.73 -2.99
CA ALA A 886 59.71 -25.50 -2.35
C ALA A 886 60.59 -24.24 -2.60
N THR A 887 59.98 -23.03 -2.61
CA THR A 887 60.58 -21.68 -2.38
C THR A 887 61.65 -21.13 -3.36
N PRO A 888 61.89 -19.79 -3.44
CA PRO A 888 61.32 -18.68 -2.66
C PRO A 888 60.39 -17.72 -3.43
N SER A 889 59.67 -16.87 -2.69
CA SER A 889 58.79 -15.81 -3.22
C SER A 889 59.41 -14.42 -3.05
N PRO A 890 59.21 -13.48 -3.99
CA PRO A 890 59.20 -12.05 -3.70
C PRO A 890 57.81 -11.64 -3.18
N ALA A 891 57.74 -10.94 -2.06
CA ALA A 891 56.52 -10.27 -1.60
C ALA A 891 56.44 -8.84 -2.21
N GLY A 892 55.26 -8.26 -2.43
CA GLY A 892 53.92 -8.86 -2.34
C GLY A 892 52.81 -7.80 -2.19
N ASN A 893 51.57 -8.23 -2.31
CA ASN A 893 50.40 -7.61 -1.68
C ASN A 893 49.36 -8.71 -1.47
N GLY A 894 48.86 -8.87 -0.24
CA GLY A 894 48.21 -10.10 0.20
C GLY A 894 46.79 -10.30 -0.34
N ASP A 895 46.51 -11.51 -0.84
CA ASP A 895 45.18 -11.96 -1.24
C ASP A 895 44.29 -12.23 0.00
N LEU A 896 43.85 -11.14 0.65
CA LEU A 896 42.74 -11.19 1.60
C LEU A 896 41.45 -11.46 0.84
N PHE A 897 41.05 -12.74 0.76
CA PHE A 897 39.72 -13.15 0.32
C PHE A 897 38.66 -12.31 1.03
N ARG A 898 37.98 -11.44 0.28
CA ARG A 898 37.06 -10.45 0.82
C ARG A 898 35.83 -11.14 1.40
N THR A 899 35.85 -11.39 2.70
CA THR A 899 34.76 -12.01 3.44
C THR A 899 33.49 -11.17 3.35
N ILE A 900 32.36 -11.86 3.25
CA ILE A 900 31.01 -11.31 3.12
C ILE A 900 30.09 -12.01 4.11
N ARG A 901 29.07 -11.30 4.60
CA ARG A 901 27.98 -11.88 5.39
C ARG A 901 26.84 -12.21 4.45
N VAL A 902 26.41 -13.47 4.43
CA VAL A 902 25.34 -13.95 3.53
C VAL A 902 24.02 -13.20 3.77
N ALA A 903 23.73 -12.90 5.03
CA ALA A 903 22.53 -12.16 5.44
C ALA A 903 22.41 -10.76 4.80
N ASP A 904 23.52 -10.15 4.39
CA ASP A 904 23.57 -8.79 3.84
C ASP A 904 23.32 -8.74 2.32
N TYR A 905 23.21 -9.88 1.63
CA TYR A 905 22.94 -9.96 0.19
C TYR A 905 21.52 -10.47 -0.10
N LYS A 906 20.92 -10.06 -1.24
CA LYS A 906 19.73 -10.69 -1.84
C LYS A 906 20.05 -11.16 -3.26
N PRO A 907 19.36 -12.18 -3.81
CA PRO A 907 19.42 -12.44 -5.25
C PRO A 907 18.99 -11.21 -6.04
N LEU A 908 19.56 -11.05 -7.24
CA LEU A 908 19.08 -10.12 -8.26
C LEU A 908 17.82 -10.71 -8.92
N GLU A 909 16.88 -9.84 -9.28
CA GLU A 909 15.66 -10.23 -10.04
C GLU A 909 15.97 -10.54 -11.51
N ILE A 910 17.02 -9.91 -12.07
CA ILE A 910 17.63 -10.25 -13.36
C ILE A 910 19.15 -10.39 -13.13
N PRO A 911 19.81 -11.51 -13.47
CA PRO A 911 21.25 -11.67 -13.31
C PRO A 911 22.04 -10.62 -14.11
N GLU A 912 23.18 -10.19 -13.58
CA GLU A 912 24.06 -9.20 -14.20
C GLU A 912 25.31 -9.89 -14.78
N PRO A 913 25.28 -10.39 -16.03
CA PRO A 913 26.42 -11.11 -16.62
C PRO A 913 27.65 -10.22 -16.80
N GLY A 914 27.48 -8.92 -17.03
CA GLY A 914 28.59 -7.97 -17.21
C GLY A 914 29.31 -7.58 -15.90
N THR A 915 28.60 -7.54 -14.77
CA THR A 915 29.12 -6.93 -13.53
C THR A 915 30.08 -7.87 -12.79
N PRO A 916 31.30 -7.42 -12.43
CA PRO A 916 32.28 -8.25 -11.73
C PRO A 916 31.91 -8.51 -10.26
N CYS A 917 32.17 -9.74 -9.81
CA CYS A 917 31.99 -10.15 -8.42
C CYS A 917 33.00 -9.46 -7.49
N TYR A 918 32.52 -8.79 -6.45
CA TYR A 918 33.32 -8.11 -5.42
C TYR A 918 34.32 -9.04 -4.69
N VAL A 919 34.03 -10.34 -4.61
CA VAL A 919 34.83 -11.32 -3.87
C VAL A 919 35.92 -11.97 -4.74
N CYS A 920 35.71 -12.14 -6.05
CA CYS A 920 36.62 -12.90 -6.92
C CYS A 920 36.90 -12.29 -8.30
N GLY A 921 36.45 -11.06 -8.55
CA GLY A 921 36.66 -10.31 -9.81
C GLY A 921 35.90 -10.81 -11.04
N LYS A 922 35.50 -12.10 -11.06
CA LYS A 922 34.84 -12.72 -12.22
C LYS A 922 33.51 -12.04 -12.56
N LYS A 923 33.31 -11.75 -13.85
CA LYS A 923 32.01 -11.32 -14.40
C LYS A 923 30.96 -12.42 -14.20
N GLY A 924 29.68 -12.04 -14.10
CA GLY A 924 28.57 -12.96 -13.79
C GLY A 924 28.07 -12.81 -12.36
N SER A 925 27.41 -11.69 -12.07
CA SER A 925 26.85 -11.40 -10.75
C SER A 925 25.38 -11.83 -10.63
N TRP A 926 25.04 -12.45 -9.49
CA TRP A 926 23.72 -13.05 -9.22
C TRP A 926 23.07 -12.52 -7.93
N PHE A 927 23.85 -11.87 -7.07
CA PHE A 927 23.38 -11.33 -5.79
C PHE A 927 23.90 -9.90 -5.59
N VAL A 928 23.11 -9.08 -4.90
CA VAL A 928 23.35 -7.67 -4.63
C VAL A 928 23.26 -7.36 -3.15
N GLU A 929 24.18 -6.51 -2.68
CA GLU A 929 24.27 -6.05 -1.29
C GLU A 929 23.09 -5.12 -0.93
N LYS A 930 22.37 -5.48 0.14
CA LYS A 930 21.28 -4.70 0.72
C LYS A 930 21.79 -3.35 1.23
N LEU A 931 20.88 -2.40 1.49
CA LEU A 931 21.25 -1.08 2.05
C LEU A 931 21.48 -1.16 3.58
N THR A 932 22.50 -1.93 3.97
CA THR A 932 22.93 -2.19 5.36
C THR A 932 23.48 -0.94 6.04
N ALA A 933 23.63 -0.99 7.37
CA ALA A 933 24.27 0.08 8.13
C ALA A 933 25.73 0.31 7.67
N GLU A 934 26.51 -0.77 7.46
CA GLU A 934 27.87 -0.69 6.90
C GLU A 934 27.88 0.04 5.54
N ARG A 935 26.96 -0.33 4.63
CA ARG A 935 26.89 0.29 3.31
C ARG A 935 26.51 1.77 3.36
N ARG A 936 25.63 2.18 4.29
CA ARG A 936 25.28 3.59 4.52
C ARG A 936 26.43 4.40 5.13
N ALA A 937 27.30 3.77 5.91
CA ALA A 937 28.46 4.41 6.54
C ALA A 937 29.64 4.67 5.57
N ARG A 938 29.61 4.13 4.35
CA ARG A 938 30.67 4.35 3.35
C ARG A 938 30.66 5.80 2.85
N PRO A 939 31.82 6.38 2.47
CA PRO A 939 31.89 7.72 1.89
C PRO A 939 30.98 7.91 0.68
N ARG A 940 30.47 9.12 0.46
CA ARG A 940 29.74 9.47 -0.76
C ARG A 940 30.65 9.25 -1.98
N GLY A 941 30.23 8.39 -2.90
CA GLY A 941 31.07 7.85 -3.98
C GLY A 941 31.52 6.40 -3.80
N GLN A 942 31.26 5.77 -2.64
CA GLN A 942 31.53 4.34 -2.38
C GLN A 942 30.31 3.59 -1.80
N GLN A 943 29.11 4.19 -1.90
CA GLN A 943 27.85 3.63 -1.39
C GLN A 943 27.13 2.69 -2.37
N ASP A 944 27.76 2.35 -3.50
CA ASP A 944 27.22 1.39 -4.46
C ASP A 944 27.07 -0.02 -3.87
N ALA A 945 26.09 -0.74 -4.37
CA ALA A 945 25.79 -2.09 -3.89
C ALA A 945 26.81 -3.09 -4.44
N ARG A 946 27.65 -3.66 -3.56
CA ARG A 946 28.58 -4.73 -3.97
C ARG A 946 27.78 -5.86 -4.63
N ARG A 947 28.27 -6.36 -5.76
CA ARG A 947 27.69 -7.52 -6.46
C ARG A 947 28.54 -8.76 -6.24
N ILE A 948 27.93 -9.94 -6.20
CA ILE A 948 28.66 -11.22 -6.08
C ILE A 948 28.07 -12.30 -6.98
N CYS A 949 28.92 -13.23 -7.42
CA CYS A 949 28.53 -14.38 -8.22
C CYS A 949 28.00 -15.54 -7.34
N GLN A 950 27.26 -16.46 -7.97
CA GLN A 950 26.61 -17.59 -7.31
C GLN A 950 27.59 -18.50 -6.54
N SER A 951 28.79 -18.74 -7.08
CA SER A 951 29.80 -19.58 -6.42
C SER A 951 30.40 -18.94 -5.17
N CYS A 952 30.62 -17.62 -5.16
CA CYS A 952 31.07 -16.91 -3.96
C CYS A 952 29.98 -16.84 -2.89
N HIS A 953 28.71 -16.63 -3.29
CA HIS A 953 27.59 -16.71 -2.35
C HIS A 953 27.48 -18.12 -1.74
N ALA A 954 27.52 -19.18 -2.55
CA ALA A 954 27.45 -20.56 -2.08
C ALA A 954 28.65 -20.97 -1.19
N ALA A 955 29.85 -20.42 -1.44
CA ALA A 955 31.01 -20.61 -0.58
C ALA A 955 30.82 -19.94 0.79
N ALA A 956 30.34 -18.69 0.82
CA ALA A 956 30.03 -17.97 2.05
C ALA A 956 28.90 -18.65 2.86
N VAL A 957 27.86 -19.17 2.20
CA VAL A 957 26.79 -19.98 2.83
C VAL A 957 27.38 -21.19 3.55
N LYS A 958 28.27 -21.96 2.89
CA LYS A 958 28.93 -23.11 3.51
C LYS A 958 29.82 -22.72 4.68
N ALA A 959 30.59 -21.63 4.57
CA ALA A 959 31.47 -21.15 5.63
C ALA A 959 30.68 -20.73 6.89
N GLU A 960 29.63 -19.91 6.73
CA GLU A 960 28.74 -19.53 7.84
C GLU A 960 27.95 -20.72 8.41
N GLN A 961 27.55 -21.69 7.59
CA GLN A 961 26.90 -22.92 8.07
C GLN A 961 27.86 -23.74 8.94
N SER A 962 29.10 -23.95 8.49
CA SER A 962 30.13 -24.67 9.26
C SER A 962 30.48 -23.96 10.57
N ALA A 963 30.55 -22.63 10.58
CA ALA A 963 30.85 -21.84 11.78
C ALA A 963 29.71 -21.83 12.82
N LYS A 964 28.48 -22.20 12.43
CA LYS A 964 27.31 -22.30 13.32
C LYS A 964 27.04 -23.77 13.65
N GLN A 965 27.76 -24.29 14.64
CA GLN A 965 27.46 -25.59 15.27
C GLN A 965 26.52 -25.39 16.49
N PRO A 966 25.54 -26.29 16.72
CA PRO A 966 24.79 -26.32 17.97
C PRO A 966 25.67 -26.86 19.11
N LEU A 967 25.20 -26.75 20.35
CA LEU A 967 25.83 -27.48 21.47
C LEU A 967 25.54 -28.98 21.33
N PRO A 968 26.50 -29.88 21.65
CA PRO A 968 26.30 -31.32 21.59
C PRO A 968 25.04 -31.77 22.34
N GLY A 969 24.23 -32.62 21.70
CA GLY A 969 22.97 -33.12 22.27
C GLY A 969 21.75 -32.21 22.11
N THR A 970 21.90 -30.97 21.64
CA THR A 970 20.76 -30.03 21.44
C THR A 970 19.79 -30.46 20.32
N VAL A 971 20.22 -31.34 19.41
CA VAL A 971 19.45 -31.70 18.20
C VAL A 971 19.45 -33.21 17.98
N ASP A 972 18.33 -33.86 18.27
CA ASP A 972 18.16 -35.30 18.02
C ASP A 972 17.72 -35.57 16.57
N VAL A 973 18.70 -35.63 15.66
CA VAL A 973 18.46 -35.96 14.25
C VAL A 973 17.80 -37.32 13.99
N SER A 974 17.65 -38.21 14.98
CA SER A 974 16.88 -39.45 14.79
C SER A 974 15.35 -39.26 14.86
N ARG A 975 14.89 -38.09 15.34
CA ARG A 975 13.47 -37.69 15.36
C ARG A 975 13.09 -36.80 14.19
N CYS A 976 14.07 -36.15 13.55
CA CYS A 976 13.84 -35.22 12.45
C CYS A 976 13.22 -35.93 11.23
N THR A 977 12.06 -35.45 10.77
CA THR A 977 11.38 -35.92 9.56
C THR A 977 11.51 -34.89 8.44
N ARG A 978 11.47 -35.33 7.18
CA ARG A 978 11.62 -34.45 6.01
C ARG A 978 10.33 -33.69 5.73
N LEU A 979 10.43 -32.37 5.59
CA LEU A 979 9.30 -31.47 5.43
C LEU A 979 8.82 -31.39 3.99
N THR A 980 7.49 -31.43 3.82
CA THR A 980 6.79 -31.14 2.55
C THR A 980 6.23 -29.71 2.48
N ALA A 981 6.27 -28.97 3.58
CA ALA A 981 5.80 -27.58 3.69
C ALA A 981 6.94 -26.62 4.09
N ASN A 982 6.85 -25.37 3.65
CA ASN A 982 7.86 -24.34 3.91
C ASN A 982 7.70 -23.73 5.32
N VAL A 983 8.44 -24.25 6.30
CA VAL A 983 8.40 -23.76 7.70
C VAL A 983 9.30 -22.55 7.97
N GLY A 984 10.01 -22.03 6.96
CA GLY A 984 10.93 -20.91 7.09
C GLY A 984 12.41 -21.30 6.97
N LYS A 985 13.27 -20.68 7.77
CA LYS A 985 14.73 -20.85 7.71
C LYS A 985 15.26 -21.75 8.81
N CYS A 986 16.33 -22.49 8.53
CA CYS A 986 16.99 -23.36 9.50
C CYS A 986 17.34 -22.67 10.82
N SER A 987 16.90 -23.23 11.95
CA SER A 987 17.09 -22.72 13.31
C SER A 987 18.57 -22.59 13.71
N ILE A 988 19.44 -23.50 13.26
CA ILE A 988 20.88 -23.46 13.54
C ILE A 988 21.59 -22.34 12.75
N CYS A 989 21.46 -22.31 11.41
CA CYS A 989 22.28 -21.41 10.60
C CYS A 989 21.64 -20.05 10.29
N GLY A 990 20.30 -19.95 10.28
CA GLY A 990 19.55 -18.75 9.90
C GLY A 990 19.65 -18.35 8.41
N LEU A 991 20.30 -19.17 7.58
CA LEU A 991 20.60 -18.85 6.17
C LEU A 991 19.59 -19.47 5.20
N GLU A 992 19.62 -20.80 5.09
CA GLU A 992 18.87 -21.60 4.12
C GLU A 992 17.50 -22.04 4.64
N LYS A 993 16.60 -22.42 3.71
CA LYS A 993 15.28 -22.98 4.06
C LYS A 993 15.42 -24.26 4.89
N ALA A 994 14.55 -24.43 5.88
CA ALA A 994 14.42 -25.69 6.58
C ALA A 994 13.67 -26.73 5.71
N VAL A 995 14.19 -27.95 5.69
CA VAL A 995 13.65 -29.11 4.96
C VAL A 995 13.58 -30.38 5.83
N TRP A 996 14.00 -30.29 7.09
CA TRP A 996 13.74 -31.26 8.16
C TRP A 996 13.19 -30.54 9.39
N ALA A 997 12.40 -31.21 10.22
CA ALA A 997 12.07 -30.76 11.57
C ALA A 997 11.80 -31.93 12.52
N ASP A 998 12.00 -31.74 13.81
CA ASP A 998 11.53 -32.65 14.85
C ASP A 998 10.02 -32.45 15.07
N PRO A 999 9.16 -33.46 14.87
CA PRO A 999 7.73 -33.33 15.14
C PRO A 999 7.39 -33.13 16.63
N SER A 1000 8.33 -33.41 17.54
CA SER A 1000 8.19 -33.26 18.98
C SER A 1000 8.79 -31.95 19.55
N ASP A 1001 9.58 -31.21 18.77
CA ASP A 1001 10.09 -29.89 19.14
C ASP A 1001 9.89 -28.87 18.00
N VAL A 1002 8.91 -27.99 18.19
CA VAL A 1002 8.52 -26.92 17.25
C VAL A 1002 9.68 -25.94 16.96
N GLY A 1003 10.67 -25.84 17.85
CA GLY A 1003 11.87 -25.01 17.67
C GLY A 1003 12.92 -25.62 16.73
N VAL A 1004 12.93 -26.94 16.51
CA VAL A 1004 14.02 -27.63 15.81
C VAL A 1004 13.66 -27.92 14.34
N HIS A 1005 14.14 -27.06 13.45
CA HIS A 1005 13.93 -27.17 12.00
C HIS A 1005 15.22 -26.84 11.22
N LEU A 1006 15.66 -27.76 10.35
CA LEU A 1006 17.02 -27.82 9.82
C LEU A 1006 17.07 -27.76 8.30
N CYS A 1007 18.09 -27.12 7.72
CA CYS A 1007 18.39 -27.25 6.28
C CYS A 1007 19.20 -28.52 6.01
N GLU A 1008 19.20 -28.98 4.75
CA GLU A 1008 19.86 -30.21 4.29
C GLU A 1008 21.34 -30.29 4.74
N HIS A 1009 22.06 -29.17 4.73
CA HIS A 1009 23.45 -29.11 5.14
C HIS A 1009 23.64 -29.31 6.66
N CYS A 1010 22.81 -28.65 7.48
CA CYS A 1010 22.93 -28.75 8.94
C CYS A 1010 22.52 -30.14 9.42
N TYR A 1011 21.35 -30.64 8.99
CA TYR A 1011 20.93 -32.02 9.27
C TYR A 1011 22.00 -33.05 8.83
N GLY A 1012 22.52 -32.89 7.61
CA GLY A 1012 23.59 -33.75 7.10
C GLY A 1012 24.92 -33.66 7.88
N ARG A 1013 25.20 -32.56 8.60
CA ARG A 1013 26.36 -32.45 9.50
C ARG A 1013 26.11 -33.21 10.79
N GLU A 1014 25.02 -32.93 11.51
CA GLU A 1014 24.74 -33.60 12.79
C GLU A 1014 24.63 -35.13 12.61
N VAL A 1015 24.09 -35.60 11.48
CA VAL A 1015 24.07 -37.03 11.11
C VAL A 1015 25.48 -37.61 10.87
N ARG A 1016 26.44 -36.83 10.37
CA ARG A 1016 27.84 -37.25 10.25
C ARG A 1016 28.56 -37.25 11.60
N GLU A 1017 28.38 -36.23 12.42
CA GLU A 1017 28.99 -36.13 13.75
C GLU A 1017 28.50 -37.28 14.66
N ARG A 1018 27.18 -37.59 14.64
CA ARG A 1018 26.61 -38.75 15.34
C ARG A 1018 27.10 -40.11 14.83
N ARG A 1019 27.52 -40.21 13.56
CA ARG A 1019 28.20 -41.41 13.02
C ARG A 1019 29.70 -41.46 13.35
N GLY A 1020 30.31 -40.30 13.63
CA GLY A 1020 31.70 -40.19 14.07
C GLY A 1020 31.90 -40.53 15.55
N MET A 1021 30.88 -40.34 16.39
CA MET A 1021 30.85 -40.78 17.80
C MET A 1021 30.54 -42.28 17.98
N GLY A 1022 30.76 -43.09 16.93
CA GLY A 1022 30.46 -44.52 16.88
C GLY A 1022 31.71 -45.40 16.78
N ILE A 1023 32.73 -45.11 17.59
CA ILE A 1023 33.93 -45.93 17.82
C ILE A 1023 34.22 -45.92 19.33
#